data_AF-A0AAD6X490-F1
#
_entry.id   AF-A0AAD6X490-F1
#
_cell.length_a   1.000
_cell.length_b   1.000
_cell.length_c   1.000
_cell.angle_alpha   90.00
_cell.angle_beta   90.00
_cell.angle_gamma   90.00
#
_symmetry.space_group_name_H-M   'P 1'
#
loop_
_entity.id
_entity.type
_entity.pdbx_description
1 polymer ?
#
loop_
_entity_poly.entity_id
_entity_poly.type
_entity_poly.pdbx_seq_one_letter_code
_entity_poly.pdbx_strand_id
1 'polypeptide(L)'
;MSQSPEPRPSNDLEIPPEVPTGPKINDIKHEFHPHSGRPSQEESLEDYLRTESLRRRHPPTEEKPYAPGFRTRLDFEVAHFAQENMLNKKATNKLISLIRRCAANPEDFTITNHADMNKQWDQASKKCTEFQKYDVPVLYKGVEQIFEMHARPLWNWALDLIQDPRLAEFFRTYKYDGTSFVRFYTEPWTAQAFWDIQSKLPDHKDAKLCPYIIYADKSKLSSFGTEKAYPVIARLANIVVGIRNGNEWGGGQVVGSLPVVKDDTAESGKPGYVNFKNAVWHSAFYKLLESIVTHPKTGIWTQCGDGEQRWLFPVILILAADYEEVSVMALIRGLRGLYPCPICFVKAEQQSDLGITSTLQTAQHAQAAVEKARNLNAERAEQSLKSLGLRNVDNVFWKVAHSDAHRAISFDRLHSHQSGLWGDHLFTVFKFHIERLGARQLAKFDQQFDSMPRWRNLNHFQTVSNVSFNDGSKHEDISKMTIYAVHNILTDHLGILLLQCVRSYMELNMYVGLELHTTKTIAAGRRELENFGKLIEKYRAACVDTEFEDKNWNFPKMHLHKHVFDDIEQKGVTKIDEAMHGPARAAYLRQTNFKNVAPQILRSLHRRMVGKYILDQLDDLDALWEDDDNDVPVDPENIDPLDLEELGNIVVGAKHKVVSFLALETAMKQDSAFINFRIRFADFLSEFLPAYGHALPGGKRVKFTPEQEITPYRYLKVFFQSLDDWKDETDYLRCNPSFHNHERYDAALVKTTTGTIFVQLVFVFTWKSEDKFYPFALVHPLDVGIGQRSAKDKALHFYRIREKPRHRCEFISVHSIIRGALLAPDFDRKGDHLVVDGVDSDMFLRLKELYPNYAT
;
A
#
# COMPACT_ATOMS: atom_id res chain seq x y z
N MET A 1 2.94 -12.58 -80.89
CA MET A 1 2.06 -12.79 -82.07
C MET A 1 1.14 -13.97 -81.79
N SER A 2 -0.11 -13.87 -82.23
CA SER A 2 -1.03 -15.00 -82.55
C SER A 2 -1.76 -15.73 -81.42
N GLN A 3 -2.93 -15.18 -81.08
CA GLN A 3 -4.27 -15.79 -80.96
C GLN A 3 -4.49 -17.34 -80.98
N SER A 4 -5.37 -17.74 -80.04
CA SER A 4 -6.56 -18.64 -80.19
C SER A 4 -6.33 -20.17 -80.32
N PRO A 5 -7.32 -21.07 -80.03
CA PRO A 5 -8.78 -20.85 -79.91
C PRO A 5 -9.56 -21.61 -78.78
N GLU A 6 -10.83 -21.22 -78.62
CA GLU A 6 -12.01 -21.90 -78.02
C GLU A 6 -12.51 -23.13 -78.86
N PRO A 7 -13.62 -23.87 -78.56
CA PRO A 7 -14.25 -24.34 -77.29
C PRO A 7 -15.00 -25.74 -77.37
N ARG A 8 -15.69 -26.14 -76.26
CA ARG A 8 -16.94 -26.98 -76.13
C ARG A 8 -16.89 -28.54 -76.30
N PRO A 9 -17.95 -29.33 -75.95
CA PRO A 9 -18.71 -29.44 -74.68
C PRO A 9 -19.14 -30.91 -74.29
N SER A 10 -19.56 -31.08 -73.03
CA SER A 10 -20.72 -31.82 -72.47
C SER A 10 -21.05 -33.33 -72.69
N ASN A 11 -21.75 -33.83 -71.64
CA ASN A 11 -22.72 -34.93 -71.54
C ASN A 11 -22.19 -36.37 -71.48
N ASP A 12 -22.74 -37.31 -70.72
CA ASP A 12 -23.71 -37.38 -69.62
C ASP A 12 -23.77 -38.90 -69.26
N LEU A 13 -24.52 -39.22 -68.22
CA LEU A 13 -25.22 -40.50 -67.96
C LEU A 13 -24.57 -41.48 -66.97
N GLU A 14 -25.10 -41.35 -65.76
CA GLU A 14 -25.26 -42.34 -64.70
C GLU A 14 -25.78 -43.71 -65.19
N ILE A 15 -25.53 -44.78 -64.41
CA ILE A 15 -26.57 -45.61 -63.75
C ILE A 15 -25.87 -46.60 -62.76
N PRO A 16 -26.28 -46.64 -61.47
CA PRO A 16 -25.94 -47.67 -60.46
C PRO A 16 -27.00 -48.82 -60.50
N PRO A 17 -27.15 -49.80 -59.56
CA PRO A 17 -26.52 -50.11 -58.27
C PRO A 17 -26.12 -51.62 -58.13
N GLU A 18 -25.58 -52.12 -57.01
CA GLU A 18 -26.35 -52.74 -55.90
C GLU A 18 -25.51 -52.84 -54.61
N VAL A 19 -26.17 -52.57 -53.48
CA VAL A 19 -25.76 -52.64 -52.05
C VAL A 19 -26.18 -54.04 -51.54
N PRO A 20 -25.53 -54.75 -50.57
CA PRO A 20 -25.38 -54.29 -49.19
C PRO A 20 -24.16 -54.82 -48.39
N THR A 21 -23.76 -54.21 -47.28
CA THR A 21 -24.36 -54.45 -45.94
C THR A 21 -23.63 -53.64 -44.86
N GLY A 22 -24.37 -53.20 -43.84
CA GLY A 22 -24.00 -52.18 -42.87
C GLY A 22 -22.90 -52.49 -41.84
N PRO A 23 -22.84 -51.70 -40.74
CA PRO A 23 -21.66 -51.59 -39.87
C PRO A 23 -21.30 -52.90 -39.17
N LYS A 24 -20.01 -53.19 -39.09
CA LYS A 24 -19.42 -54.36 -38.43
C LYS A 24 -19.08 -54.06 -36.97
N ILE A 25 -18.92 -55.11 -36.18
CA ILE A 25 -18.54 -54.99 -34.77
C ILE A 25 -17.18 -54.27 -34.66
N ASN A 26 -17.12 -53.21 -33.85
CA ASN A 26 -16.01 -52.26 -33.66
C ASN A 26 -15.86 -51.12 -34.68
N ASP A 27 -16.78 -50.94 -35.64
CA ASP A 27 -16.76 -49.74 -36.48
C ASP A 27 -16.98 -48.48 -35.62
N ILE A 28 -16.18 -47.45 -35.86
CA ILE A 28 -16.20 -46.19 -35.12
C ILE A 28 -17.12 -45.20 -35.84
N LYS A 29 -18.13 -44.73 -35.12
CA LYS A 29 -19.07 -43.71 -35.59
C LYS A 29 -18.67 -42.33 -35.06
N HIS A 30 -18.36 -41.41 -35.96
CA HIS A 30 -18.11 -40.01 -35.63
C HIS A 30 -19.40 -39.21 -35.80
N GLU A 31 -19.98 -38.77 -34.68
CA GLU A 31 -21.12 -37.85 -34.67
C GLU A 31 -20.67 -36.41 -34.47
N PHE A 32 -21.04 -35.55 -35.43
CA PHE A 32 -20.72 -34.13 -35.38
C PHE A 32 -21.90 -33.32 -34.86
N HIS A 33 -21.59 -32.17 -34.25
CA HIS A 33 -22.59 -31.29 -33.64
C HIS A 33 -23.61 -30.79 -34.69
N PRO A 34 -24.91 -30.68 -34.37
CA PRO A 34 -25.98 -30.40 -35.36
C PRO A 34 -25.78 -29.10 -36.15
N HIS A 35 -25.19 -28.08 -35.53
CA HIS A 35 -24.89 -26.80 -36.19
C HIS A 35 -23.74 -26.87 -37.21
N SER A 36 -22.99 -27.97 -37.24
CA SER A 36 -21.93 -28.18 -38.24
C SER A 36 -22.49 -28.63 -39.60
N GLY A 37 -23.77 -29.02 -39.67
CA GLY A 37 -24.44 -29.46 -40.90
C GLY A 37 -23.88 -30.74 -41.52
N ARG A 38 -22.99 -31.47 -40.81
CA ARG A 38 -22.34 -32.68 -41.31
C ARG A 38 -23.08 -33.94 -40.85
N PRO A 39 -23.37 -34.90 -41.75
CA PRO A 39 -23.89 -36.20 -41.33
C PRO A 39 -22.80 -37.00 -40.61
N SER A 40 -23.21 -37.86 -39.69
CA SER A 40 -22.31 -38.78 -39.00
C SER A 40 -21.66 -39.76 -39.97
N GLN A 41 -20.38 -40.06 -39.76
CA GLN A 41 -19.59 -40.98 -40.59
C GLN A 41 -19.18 -42.21 -39.80
N GLU A 42 -19.14 -43.36 -40.46
CA GLU A 42 -18.73 -44.65 -39.88
C GLU A 42 -17.52 -45.18 -40.64
N GLU A 43 -16.46 -45.57 -39.92
CA GLU A 43 -15.25 -46.21 -40.47
C GLU A 43 -14.84 -47.43 -39.63
N SER A 44 -14.04 -48.34 -40.20
CA SER A 44 -13.62 -49.55 -39.49
C SER A 44 -12.54 -49.27 -38.45
N LEU A 45 -12.49 -50.04 -37.35
CA LEU A 45 -11.45 -49.89 -36.30
C LEU A 45 -10.03 -50.00 -36.87
N GLU A 46 -9.84 -50.81 -37.90
CA GLU A 46 -8.54 -51.06 -38.52
C GLU A 46 -8.03 -49.83 -39.31
N ASP A 47 -8.94 -49.08 -39.94
CA ASP A 47 -8.65 -47.80 -40.60
C ASP A 47 -8.45 -46.66 -39.59
N TYR A 48 -9.22 -46.66 -38.50
CA TYR A 48 -9.07 -45.70 -37.41
C TYR A 48 -7.67 -45.80 -36.77
N LEU A 49 -7.20 -47.00 -36.45
CA LEU A 49 -5.88 -47.23 -35.82
C LEU A 49 -4.69 -46.98 -36.76
N ARG A 50 -4.86 -47.15 -38.08
CA ARG A 50 -3.86 -46.73 -39.08
C ARG A 50 -3.73 -45.21 -39.17
N THR A 51 -4.76 -44.47 -38.81
CA THR A 51 -4.79 -43.00 -38.88
C THR A 51 -4.12 -42.34 -37.66
N GLU A 52 -4.09 -43.02 -36.50
CA GLU A 52 -3.42 -42.50 -35.29
C GLU A 52 -1.88 -42.56 -35.37
N SER A 53 -1.32 -43.46 -36.17
CA SER A 53 0.14 -43.69 -36.24
C SER A 53 0.88 -42.84 -37.30
N LEU A 54 0.17 -42.01 -38.07
CA LEU A 54 0.77 -41.13 -39.08
C LEU A 54 0.10 -39.76 -39.16
N ARG A 55 0.38 -38.86 -38.22
CA ARG A 55 0.36 -37.42 -38.53
C ARG A 55 1.73 -36.79 -38.34
N ARG A 56 2.51 -36.97 -39.40
CA ARG A 56 3.45 -35.96 -39.90
C ARG A 56 2.74 -34.61 -39.93
N ARG A 57 3.36 -33.59 -39.33
CA ARG A 57 2.93 -32.20 -39.41
C ARG A 57 2.92 -31.77 -40.88
N HIS A 58 1.81 -31.24 -41.38
CA HIS A 58 1.84 -30.45 -42.61
C HIS A 58 2.68 -29.20 -42.35
N PRO A 59 3.53 -28.76 -43.31
CA PRO A 59 4.13 -27.44 -43.22
C PRO A 59 3.00 -26.39 -43.23
N PRO A 60 3.13 -25.29 -42.46
CA PRO A 60 2.13 -24.24 -42.43
C PRO A 60 1.87 -23.70 -43.84
N THR A 61 0.60 -23.38 -44.13
CA THR A 61 0.13 -22.78 -45.41
C THR A 61 0.71 -21.40 -45.68
N GLU A 62 1.30 -20.77 -44.66
CA GLU A 62 1.97 -19.47 -44.74
C GLU A 62 3.45 -19.61 -44.41
N GLU A 63 4.30 -18.98 -45.23
CA GLU A 63 5.76 -19.06 -45.09
C GLU A 63 6.28 -18.34 -43.82
N LYS A 64 5.51 -17.37 -43.30
CA LYS A 64 5.78 -16.59 -42.07
C LYS A 64 4.49 -16.31 -41.29
N PRO A 65 3.94 -17.28 -40.54
CA PRO A 65 2.66 -17.15 -39.84
C PRO A 65 2.67 -16.11 -38.69
N TYR A 66 3.84 -15.60 -38.33
CA TYR A 66 4.03 -14.51 -37.36
C TYR A 66 3.97 -13.11 -38.01
N ALA A 67 3.91 -13.02 -39.35
CA ALA A 67 3.74 -11.76 -40.08
C ALA A 67 2.24 -11.48 -40.35
N PRO A 68 1.83 -10.22 -40.55
CA PRO A 68 2.63 -9.00 -40.50
C PRO A 68 2.93 -8.47 -39.08
N GLY A 69 2.43 -9.13 -38.02
CA GLY A 69 2.53 -8.64 -36.65
C GLY A 69 3.94 -8.59 -36.06
N PHE A 70 4.81 -9.53 -36.43
CA PHE A 70 6.19 -9.63 -35.93
C PHE A 70 7.19 -9.71 -37.08
N ARG A 71 8.32 -9.01 -36.92
CA ARG A 71 9.37 -8.90 -37.95
C ARG A 71 10.14 -10.20 -38.11
N THR A 72 10.37 -10.92 -37.02
CA THR A 72 11.04 -12.21 -37.00
C THR A 72 10.27 -13.23 -36.17
N ARG A 73 10.56 -14.52 -36.43
CA ARG A 73 10.06 -15.62 -35.61
C ARG A 73 10.53 -15.50 -34.15
N LEU A 74 11.77 -15.09 -33.93
CA LEU A 74 12.32 -14.91 -32.59
C LEU A 74 11.59 -13.80 -31.83
N ASP A 75 11.25 -12.69 -32.49
CA ASP A 75 10.45 -11.63 -31.87
C ASP A 75 9.08 -12.16 -31.42
N PHE A 76 8.44 -12.99 -32.24
CA PHE A 76 7.19 -13.65 -31.87
C PHE A 76 7.37 -14.62 -30.71
N GLU A 77 8.42 -15.46 -30.72
CA GLU A 77 8.67 -16.43 -29.65
C GLU A 77 9.00 -15.75 -28.30
N VAL A 78 9.79 -14.67 -28.32
CA VAL A 78 10.08 -13.86 -27.12
C VAL A 78 8.82 -13.12 -26.64
N ALA A 79 8.05 -12.53 -27.56
CA ALA A 79 6.80 -11.85 -27.21
C ALA A 79 5.74 -12.84 -26.68
N HIS A 80 5.63 -14.01 -27.29
CA HIS A 80 4.77 -15.09 -26.85
C HIS A 80 5.21 -15.61 -25.48
N PHE A 81 6.50 -15.83 -25.24
CA PHE A 81 7.02 -16.23 -23.92
C PHE A 81 6.68 -15.20 -22.86
N ALA A 82 6.87 -13.91 -23.15
CA ALA A 82 6.51 -12.84 -22.23
C ALA A 82 5.00 -12.81 -21.94
N GLN A 83 4.17 -13.02 -22.95
CA GLN A 83 2.72 -13.06 -22.82
C GLN A 83 2.22 -14.31 -22.07
N GLU A 84 2.75 -15.49 -22.40
CA GLU A 84 2.45 -16.78 -21.78
C GLU A 84 2.79 -16.77 -20.29
N ASN A 85 3.89 -16.11 -19.91
CA ASN A 85 4.32 -15.99 -18.51
C ASN A 85 3.77 -14.74 -17.81
N MET A 86 2.85 -14.01 -18.45
CA MET A 86 2.21 -12.81 -17.91
C MET A 86 3.22 -11.78 -17.38
N LEU A 87 4.33 -11.58 -18.10
CA LEU A 87 5.32 -10.57 -17.76
C LEU A 87 4.70 -9.17 -17.90
N ASN A 88 4.89 -8.32 -16.89
CA ASN A 88 4.46 -6.93 -16.97
C ASN A 88 5.42 -6.10 -17.84
N LYS A 89 5.04 -4.86 -18.21
CA LYS A 89 5.83 -3.99 -19.10
C LYS A 89 7.31 -3.90 -18.68
N LYS A 90 7.57 -3.63 -17.39
CA LYS A 90 8.94 -3.51 -16.84
C LYS A 90 9.75 -4.81 -17.00
N ALA A 91 9.14 -5.97 -16.70
CA ALA A 91 9.79 -7.27 -16.83
C ALA A 91 10.08 -7.64 -18.29
N THR A 92 9.15 -7.35 -19.19
CA THR A 92 9.32 -7.56 -20.64
C THR A 92 10.46 -6.71 -21.20
N ASN A 93 10.51 -5.41 -20.84
CA ASN A 93 11.60 -4.53 -21.28
C ASN A 93 12.97 -4.98 -20.75
N LYS A 94 13.05 -5.41 -19.49
CA LYS A 94 14.30 -5.94 -18.93
C LYS A 94 14.73 -7.24 -19.63
N LEU A 95 13.80 -8.14 -19.96
CA LEU A 95 14.09 -9.35 -20.72
C LEU A 95 14.64 -9.02 -22.12
N ILE A 96 13.99 -8.10 -22.84
CA ILE A 96 14.46 -7.65 -24.17
C ILE A 96 15.86 -7.01 -24.07
N SER A 97 16.11 -6.18 -23.06
CA SER A 97 17.42 -5.57 -22.80
C SER A 97 18.50 -6.63 -22.56
N LEU A 98 18.24 -7.65 -21.73
CA LEU A 98 19.17 -8.76 -21.49
C LEU A 98 19.46 -9.55 -22.78
N ILE A 99 18.43 -9.88 -23.56
CA ILE A 99 18.59 -10.59 -24.85
C ILE A 99 19.45 -9.76 -25.81
N ARG A 100 19.24 -8.44 -25.89
CA ARG A 100 20.06 -7.55 -26.73
C ARG A 100 21.51 -7.49 -26.27
N ARG A 101 21.77 -7.46 -24.95
CA ARG A 101 23.12 -7.54 -24.39
C ARG A 101 23.81 -8.86 -24.73
N CYS A 102 23.13 -9.99 -24.53
CA CYS A 102 23.66 -11.30 -24.91
C CYS A 102 23.90 -11.41 -26.43
N ALA A 103 23.07 -10.79 -27.26
CA ALA A 103 23.27 -10.77 -28.70
C ALA A 103 24.49 -9.92 -29.11
N ALA A 104 24.79 -8.85 -28.36
CA ALA A 104 25.98 -8.02 -28.58
C ALA A 104 27.26 -8.75 -28.15
N ASN A 105 27.26 -9.41 -26.98
CA ASN A 105 28.39 -10.17 -26.44
C ASN A 105 27.97 -11.60 -26.02
N PRO A 106 27.91 -12.57 -26.95
CA PRO A 106 27.41 -13.90 -26.65
C PRO A 106 28.26 -14.70 -25.65
N GLU A 107 29.57 -14.43 -25.57
CA GLU A 107 30.50 -15.13 -24.67
C GLU A 107 30.26 -14.81 -23.18
N ASP A 108 29.58 -13.70 -22.87
CA ASP A 108 29.29 -13.26 -21.51
C ASP A 108 28.17 -14.09 -20.85
N PHE A 109 27.32 -14.76 -21.63
CA PHE A 109 26.20 -15.56 -21.11
C PHE A 109 26.54 -17.05 -21.05
N THR A 110 26.88 -17.53 -19.85
CA THR A 110 27.42 -18.88 -19.63
C THR A 110 26.42 -19.91 -19.09
N ILE A 111 25.21 -19.49 -18.70
CA ILE A 111 24.19 -20.39 -18.12
C ILE A 111 23.59 -21.27 -19.23
N THR A 112 23.79 -22.57 -19.13
CA THR A 112 23.42 -23.52 -20.20
C THR A 112 22.03 -24.12 -20.04
N ASN A 113 21.53 -24.24 -18.81
CA ASN A 113 20.23 -24.83 -18.51
C ASN A 113 19.76 -24.52 -17.06
N HIS A 114 18.55 -24.95 -16.72
CA HIS A 114 17.95 -24.73 -15.40
C HIS A 114 18.74 -25.39 -14.24
N ALA A 115 19.37 -26.55 -14.46
CA ALA A 115 20.14 -27.21 -13.41
C ALA A 115 21.44 -26.45 -13.12
N ASP A 116 22.11 -25.98 -14.17
CA ASP A 116 23.28 -25.11 -14.08
C ASP A 116 22.95 -23.79 -13.35
N MET A 117 21.84 -23.14 -13.74
CA MET A 117 21.33 -21.95 -13.04
C MET A 117 21.08 -22.20 -11.54
N ASN A 118 20.47 -23.34 -11.17
CA ASN A 118 20.26 -23.69 -9.77
C ASN A 118 21.57 -23.90 -9.01
N LYS A 119 22.54 -24.57 -9.63
CA LYS A 119 23.87 -24.78 -9.04
C LYS A 119 24.58 -23.46 -8.79
N GLN A 120 24.51 -22.52 -9.72
CA GLN A 120 25.08 -21.18 -9.55
C GLN A 120 24.36 -20.40 -8.44
N TRP A 121 23.03 -20.51 -8.33
CA TRP A 121 22.27 -19.93 -7.21
C TRP A 121 22.64 -20.54 -5.85
N ASP A 122 22.88 -21.85 -5.78
CA ASP A 122 23.30 -22.53 -4.55
C ASP A 122 24.74 -22.16 -4.15
N GLN A 123 25.57 -21.71 -5.09
CA GLN A 123 26.87 -21.12 -4.78
C GLN A 123 26.73 -19.67 -4.30
N ALA A 124 25.91 -18.87 -4.99
CA ALA A 124 25.64 -17.48 -4.63
C ALA A 124 24.96 -17.35 -3.26
N SER A 125 24.15 -18.34 -2.86
CA SER A 125 23.41 -18.32 -1.59
C SER A 125 24.31 -18.17 -0.37
N LYS A 126 25.55 -18.67 -0.46
CA LYS A 126 26.58 -18.58 0.59
C LYS A 126 27.06 -17.16 0.89
N LYS A 127 26.66 -16.17 0.09
CA LYS A 127 26.96 -14.74 0.33
C LYS A 127 26.16 -14.14 1.49
N CYS A 128 25.10 -14.81 1.97
CA CYS A 128 24.31 -14.35 3.11
C CYS A 128 24.06 -15.52 4.08
N THR A 129 23.75 -15.23 5.35
CA THR A 129 23.46 -16.24 6.39
C THR A 129 22.39 -17.24 5.94
N GLU A 130 22.60 -18.54 6.08
CA GLU A 130 21.65 -19.57 5.60
C GLU A 130 20.58 -19.95 6.66
N PHE A 131 19.46 -20.54 6.20
CA PHE A 131 18.48 -21.16 7.10
C PHE A 131 19.01 -22.48 7.66
N GLN A 132 18.75 -22.70 8.94
CA GLN A 132 19.00 -23.95 9.64
C GLN A 132 17.66 -24.57 10.06
N LYS A 133 17.60 -25.90 10.08
CA LYS A 133 16.46 -26.66 10.60
C LYS A 133 16.69 -26.95 12.08
N TYR A 134 15.65 -26.77 12.88
CA TYR A 134 15.61 -27.04 14.31
C TYR A 134 14.42 -27.95 14.64
N ASP A 135 14.66 -28.91 15.53
CA ASP A 135 13.60 -29.71 16.15
C ASP A 135 13.25 -29.08 17.51
N VAL A 136 11.95 -28.83 17.73
CA VAL A 136 11.41 -28.14 18.90
C VAL A 136 10.56 -29.13 19.70
N PRO A 137 11.13 -29.81 20.72
CA PRO A 137 10.38 -30.73 21.57
C PRO A 137 9.53 -29.96 22.59
N VAL A 138 8.25 -30.30 22.70
CA VAL A 138 7.32 -29.75 23.70
C VAL A 138 6.45 -30.85 24.28
N LEU A 139 6.36 -30.90 25.61
CA LEU A 139 5.57 -31.90 26.33
C LEU A 139 4.07 -31.55 26.31
N TYR A 140 3.23 -32.52 25.93
CA TYR A 140 1.78 -32.43 26.07
C TYR A 140 1.20 -33.72 26.66
N LYS A 141 0.50 -33.62 27.79
CA LYS A 141 -0.09 -34.77 28.51
C LYS A 141 0.91 -35.92 28.75
N GLY A 142 2.15 -35.58 29.09
CA GLY A 142 3.22 -36.54 29.35
C GLY A 142 3.87 -37.15 28.11
N VAL A 143 3.47 -36.73 26.90
CA VAL A 143 4.08 -37.17 25.64
C VAL A 143 4.84 -36.00 25.01
N GLU A 144 6.11 -36.22 24.69
CA GLU A 144 6.91 -35.24 23.96
C GLU A 144 6.50 -35.22 22.48
N GLN A 145 6.18 -34.03 21.98
CA GLN A 145 5.87 -33.80 20.58
C GLN A 145 6.97 -32.92 19.98
N ILE A 146 7.50 -33.33 18.81
CA ILE A 146 8.58 -32.61 18.12
C ILE A 146 7.98 -31.81 16.97
N PHE A 147 8.27 -30.51 16.93
CA PHE A 147 7.88 -29.61 15.86
C PHE A 147 9.10 -29.14 15.08
N GLU A 148 9.02 -29.19 13.75
CA GLU A 148 10.07 -28.68 12.87
C GLU A 148 9.94 -27.15 12.72
N MET A 149 11.06 -26.45 12.90
CA MET A 149 11.20 -25.02 12.63
C MET A 149 12.40 -24.78 11.70
N HIS A 150 12.30 -23.80 10.83
CA HIS A 150 13.44 -23.29 10.08
C HIS A 150 13.73 -21.86 10.51
N ALA A 151 14.98 -21.55 10.84
CA ALA A 151 15.37 -20.21 11.26
C ALA A 151 16.82 -19.90 10.88
N ARG A 152 17.15 -18.63 10.81
CA ARG A 152 18.54 -18.14 10.75
C ARG A 152 18.89 -17.64 12.15
N PRO A 153 20.12 -17.90 12.65
CA PRO A 153 20.58 -17.24 13.87
C PRO A 153 20.44 -15.72 13.72
N LEU A 154 19.61 -15.11 14.57
CA LEU A 154 19.23 -13.70 14.43
C LEU A 154 20.42 -12.74 14.53
N TRP A 155 21.46 -13.09 15.30
CA TRP A 155 22.69 -12.31 15.36
C TRP A 155 23.48 -12.35 14.04
N ASN A 156 23.70 -13.53 13.47
CA ASN A 156 24.42 -13.70 12.21
C ASN A 156 23.72 -12.97 11.06
N TRP A 157 22.40 -13.08 10.99
CA TRP A 157 21.60 -12.31 10.04
C TRP A 157 21.78 -10.79 10.21
N ALA A 158 21.81 -10.29 11.45
CA ALA A 158 22.03 -8.87 11.69
C ALA A 158 23.45 -8.43 11.30
N LEU A 159 24.47 -9.28 11.47
CA LEU A 159 25.84 -9.00 11.04
C LEU A 159 25.93 -8.79 9.53
N ASP A 160 25.21 -9.57 8.72
CA ASP A 160 25.16 -9.37 7.27
C ASP A 160 24.77 -7.93 6.89
N LEU A 161 23.93 -7.27 7.71
CA LEU A 161 23.50 -5.89 7.52
C LEU A 161 24.43 -4.87 8.20
N ILE A 162 24.85 -5.13 9.45
CA ILE A 162 25.67 -4.21 10.26
C ILE A 162 27.07 -4.03 9.65
N GLN A 163 27.60 -5.07 9.01
CA GLN A 163 28.92 -5.07 8.41
C GLN A 163 28.93 -4.55 6.97
N ASP A 164 27.76 -4.22 6.41
CA ASP A 164 27.66 -3.68 5.06
C ASP A 164 27.95 -2.16 5.05
N PRO A 165 28.99 -1.69 4.35
CA PRO A 165 29.33 -0.27 4.29
C PRO A 165 28.19 0.60 3.75
N ARG A 166 27.34 0.08 2.87
CA ARG A 166 26.23 0.82 2.23
C ARG A 166 25.13 1.21 3.21
N LEU A 167 25.05 0.53 4.37
CA LEU A 167 24.03 0.76 5.39
C LEU A 167 24.56 1.56 6.60
N ALA A 168 25.82 2.01 6.58
CA ALA A 168 26.50 2.53 7.76
C ALA A 168 26.21 4.01 8.09
N GLU A 169 25.74 4.83 7.14
CA GLU A 169 25.59 6.29 7.32
C GLU A 169 24.33 6.72 8.12
N PHE A 170 23.38 5.81 8.36
CA PHE A 170 22.00 6.16 8.72
C PHE A 170 21.71 6.41 10.23
N PHE A 171 22.70 6.86 11.02
CA PHE A 171 22.65 6.82 12.50
C PHE A 171 22.42 8.15 13.27
N ARG A 172 22.14 9.32 12.64
CA ARG A 172 21.93 10.59 13.40
C ARG A 172 20.99 11.59 12.72
N THR A 173 19.93 12.07 13.40
CA THR A 173 19.21 13.31 13.01
C THR A 173 18.59 14.07 14.20
N TYR A 174 18.77 15.40 14.20
CA TYR A 174 18.00 16.42 14.95
C TYR A 174 17.73 17.60 14.01
N LYS A 175 16.61 18.33 14.18
CA LYS A 175 16.21 19.45 13.32
C LYS A 175 16.15 20.73 14.15
N TYR A 176 16.85 21.74 13.66
CA TYR A 176 16.81 23.10 14.19
C TYR A 176 15.59 23.83 13.59
N ASP A 177 14.71 24.39 14.42
CA ASP A 177 13.46 25.03 13.98
C ASP A 177 13.60 26.54 13.71
N GLY A 178 14.83 27.06 13.73
CA GLY A 178 15.13 28.49 13.65
C GLY A 178 15.26 29.19 15.01
N THR A 179 14.89 28.53 16.11
CA THR A 179 15.06 29.05 17.48
C THR A 179 15.71 28.04 18.44
N SER A 180 15.34 26.76 18.34
CA SER A 180 15.85 25.67 19.17
C SER A 180 15.90 24.37 18.38
N PHE A 181 16.69 23.39 18.84
CA PHE A 181 16.58 22.04 18.32
C PHE A 181 15.32 21.40 18.90
N VAL A 182 14.31 21.21 18.05
CA VAL A 182 13.04 20.60 18.46
C VAL A 182 13.13 19.10 18.23
N ARG A 183 12.76 18.34 19.26
CA ARG A 183 12.61 16.89 19.16
C ARG A 183 11.40 16.56 18.29
N PHE A 184 11.61 15.74 17.27
CA PHE A 184 10.56 15.17 16.43
C PHE A 184 10.68 13.65 16.46
N TYR A 185 9.55 12.96 16.30
CA TYR A 185 9.45 11.51 16.29
C TYR A 185 9.22 11.06 14.86
N THR A 186 10.18 10.34 14.30
CA THR A 186 10.12 9.74 12.96
C THR A 186 10.62 8.32 13.04
N GLU A 187 11.77 8.14 13.68
CA GLU A 187 12.49 6.87 13.74
C GLU A 187 12.65 6.38 15.18
N PRO A 188 12.86 5.07 15.40
CA PRO A 188 13.04 4.52 16.74
C PRO A 188 14.17 5.18 17.54
N TRP A 189 15.28 5.59 16.90
CA TRP A 189 16.36 6.31 17.58
C TRP A 189 16.02 7.76 17.96
N THR A 190 14.94 8.34 17.43
CA THR A 190 14.42 9.65 17.85
C THR A 190 13.48 9.55 19.06
N ALA A 191 13.01 8.33 19.37
CA ALA A 191 11.93 8.06 20.32
C ALA A 191 12.41 7.60 21.70
N GLN A 192 11.59 7.79 22.73
CA GLN A 192 12.01 7.74 24.12
C GLN A 192 12.58 6.39 24.55
N ALA A 193 12.01 5.25 24.11
CA ALA A 193 12.45 3.94 24.56
C ALA A 193 13.90 3.65 24.14
N PHE A 194 14.32 4.10 22.95
CA PHE A 194 15.70 3.96 22.51
C PHE A 194 16.66 4.70 23.47
N TRP A 195 16.36 5.95 23.81
CA TRP A 195 17.17 6.76 24.73
C TRP A 195 17.18 6.20 26.16
N ASP A 196 16.04 5.74 26.65
CA ASP A 196 15.90 5.12 27.97
C ASP A 196 16.74 3.85 28.10
N ILE A 197 16.79 3.03 27.04
CA ILE A 197 17.59 1.81 27.03
C ILE A 197 19.07 2.16 26.84
N GLN A 198 19.41 3.11 25.98
CA GLN A 198 20.80 3.54 25.75
C GLN A 198 21.44 4.04 27.05
N SER A 199 20.67 4.75 27.86
CA SER A 199 21.09 5.28 29.16
C SER A 199 21.29 4.19 30.23
N LYS A 200 20.79 2.97 30.00
CA LYS A 200 20.98 1.81 30.90
C LYS A 200 22.18 0.95 30.50
N LEU A 201 22.78 1.20 29.35
CA LEU A 201 23.99 0.51 28.91
C LEU A 201 25.22 1.03 29.67
N PRO A 202 26.35 0.30 29.65
CA PRO A 202 27.59 0.79 30.23
C PRO A 202 27.98 2.17 29.68
N ASP A 203 28.51 3.04 30.55
CA ASP A 203 28.97 4.38 30.19
C ASP A 203 30.28 4.31 29.37
N HIS A 204 30.13 4.01 28.09
CA HIS A 204 31.22 3.88 27.14
C HIS A 204 30.80 4.48 25.80
N LYS A 205 31.67 5.29 25.19
CA LYS A 205 31.37 6.00 23.93
C LYS A 205 30.95 5.06 22.80
N ASP A 206 31.47 3.84 22.79
CA ASP A 206 31.22 2.83 21.75
C ASP A 206 30.12 1.83 22.13
N ALA A 207 29.53 1.94 23.33
CA ALA A 207 28.36 1.15 23.70
C ALA A 207 27.14 1.66 22.93
N LYS A 208 26.59 0.83 22.03
CA LYS A 208 25.46 1.20 21.17
C LYS A 208 24.38 0.12 21.18
N LEU A 209 23.15 0.58 21.13
CA LEU A 209 21.97 -0.24 20.92
C LEU A 209 21.92 -0.84 19.52
N CYS A 210 21.58 -2.13 19.44
CA CYS A 210 21.23 -2.84 18.22
C CYS A 210 19.75 -3.30 18.27
N PRO A 211 18.79 -2.37 18.09
CA PRO A 211 17.36 -2.68 18.15
C PRO A 211 16.84 -3.50 16.97
N TYR A 212 16.09 -4.53 17.30
CA TYR A 212 15.32 -5.36 16.37
C TYR A 212 13.85 -4.95 16.38
N ILE A 213 13.27 -4.94 15.19
CA ILE A 213 11.82 -4.95 14.95
C ILE A 213 11.48 -6.34 14.43
N ILE A 214 10.60 -7.05 15.14
CA ILE A 214 10.17 -8.40 14.74
C ILE A 214 8.68 -8.41 14.48
N TYR A 215 8.31 -8.95 13.33
CA TYR A 215 6.93 -9.20 12.93
C TYR A 215 6.71 -10.70 12.72
N ALA A 216 5.61 -11.25 13.25
CA ALA A 216 5.32 -12.68 13.11
C ALA A 216 3.81 -12.96 13.09
N ASP A 217 3.26 -13.25 11.90
CA ASP A 217 1.86 -13.61 11.70
C ASP A 217 1.71 -14.86 10.84
N LYS A 218 0.61 -15.57 11.04
CA LYS A 218 0.25 -16.76 10.28
C LYS A 218 -0.43 -16.39 8.96
N SER A 219 0.14 -16.84 7.86
CA SER A 219 -0.32 -16.51 6.52
C SER A 219 -0.92 -17.71 5.80
N LYS A 220 -2.10 -17.54 5.23
CA LYS A 220 -2.68 -18.50 4.27
C LYS A 220 -1.90 -18.44 2.95
N LEU A 221 -1.39 -19.58 2.50
CA LEU A 221 -0.64 -19.72 1.24
C LEU A 221 -1.55 -20.16 0.08
N SER A 222 -2.54 -21.01 0.36
CA SER A 222 -3.53 -21.46 -0.63
C SER A 222 -4.84 -20.67 -0.53
N SER A 223 -5.54 -20.48 -1.66
CA SER A 223 -6.87 -19.84 -1.71
C SER A 223 -7.91 -20.58 -0.87
N PHE A 224 -7.80 -21.91 -0.76
CA PHE A 224 -8.65 -22.75 0.09
C PHE A 224 -8.22 -22.78 1.56
N GLY A 225 -7.11 -22.11 1.94
CA GLY A 225 -6.65 -21.95 3.32
C GLY A 225 -6.08 -23.21 3.98
N THR A 226 -5.89 -24.28 3.23
CA THR A 226 -5.36 -25.58 3.68
C THR A 226 -3.88 -25.53 4.03
N GLU A 227 -3.10 -24.76 3.27
CA GLU A 227 -1.67 -24.57 3.50
C GLU A 227 -1.42 -23.21 4.16
N LYS A 228 -0.72 -23.23 5.29
CA LYS A 228 -0.38 -22.05 6.09
C LYS A 228 1.13 -21.99 6.28
N ALA A 229 1.70 -20.80 6.17
CA ALA A 229 3.06 -20.50 6.63
C ALA A 229 2.99 -19.60 7.85
N TYR A 230 4.05 -19.59 8.64
CA TYR A 230 4.16 -18.71 9.80
C TYR A 230 5.50 -17.97 9.79
N PRO A 231 5.72 -17.08 8.80
CA PRO A 231 6.98 -16.39 8.65
C PRO A 231 7.24 -15.43 9.82
N VAL A 232 8.49 -15.37 10.26
CA VAL A 232 9.00 -14.33 11.15
C VAL A 232 9.88 -13.41 10.32
N ILE A 233 9.54 -12.13 10.31
CA ILE A 233 10.24 -11.08 9.57
C ILE A 233 10.98 -10.21 10.58
N ALA A 234 12.28 -10.00 10.37
CA ALA A 234 13.08 -9.10 11.19
C ALA A 234 13.60 -7.92 10.38
N ARG A 235 13.80 -6.80 11.08
CA ARG A 235 14.41 -5.56 10.61
C ARG A 235 15.32 -5.01 11.71
N LEU A 236 16.37 -4.29 11.33
CA LEU A 236 17.15 -3.48 12.27
C LEU A 236 16.55 -2.08 12.34
N ALA A 237 16.24 -1.63 13.56
CA ALA A 237 15.62 -0.34 13.79
C ALA A 237 16.59 0.83 13.61
N ASN A 238 17.88 0.56 13.33
CA ASN A 238 18.89 1.55 12.97
C ASN A 238 18.94 1.90 11.47
N ILE A 239 18.27 1.12 10.63
CA ILE A 239 18.17 1.40 9.20
C ILE A 239 16.98 2.35 9.00
N VAL A 240 17.17 3.41 8.21
CA VAL A 240 16.12 4.39 7.87
C VAL A 240 14.90 3.74 7.23
N VAL A 241 13.72 4.27 7.55
CA VAL A 241 12.42 3.72 7.18
C VAL A 241 12.28 3.47 5.68
N GLY A 242 12.85 4.33 4.83
CA GLY A 242 12.84 4.18 3.36
C GLY A 242 13.44 2.85 2.92
N ILE A 243 14.63 2.53 3.43
CA ILE A 243 15.33 1.27 3.16
C ILE A 243 14.68 0.12 3.94
N ARG A 244 14.44 0.31 5.24
CA ARG A 244 13.92 -0.69 6.16
C ARG A 244 12.56 -1.28 5.74
N ASN A 245 11.70 -0.45 5.15
CA ASN A 245 10.40 -0.85 4.60
C ASN A 245 10.43 -1.02 3.07
N GLY A 246 11.55 -0.69 2.43
CA GLY A 246 11.76 -0.83 1.01
C GLY A 246 11.94 -2.27 0.54
N ASN A 247 12.04 -2.41 -0.79
CA ASN A 247 12.31 -3.68 -1.44
C ASN A 247 13.79 -3.92 -1.75
N GLU A 248 14.68 -3.01 -1.38
CA GLU A 248 16.14 -3.06 -1.56
C GLU A 248 16.85 -3.87 -0.46
N TRP A 249 18.19 -3.95 -0.52
CA TRP A 249 18.99 -4.52 0.56
C TRP A 249 18.87 -3.65 1.83
N GLY A 250 18.81 -4.27 3.01
CA GLY A 250 18.49 -3.57 4.27
C GLY A 250 17.00 -3.49 4.62
N GLY A 251 16.10 -3.79 3.66
CA GLY A 251 14.68 -3.98 3.93
C GLY A 251 14.37 -5.24 4.76
N GLY A 252 13.13 -5.38 5.23
CA GLY A 252 12.71 -6.51 6.07
C GLY A 252 12.92 -7.89 5.43
N GLN A 253 13.43 -8.84 6.21
CA GLN A 253 13.78 -10.18 5.74
C GLN A 253 13.12 -11.27 6.57
N VAL A 254 12.71 -12.36 5.91
CA VAL A 254 12.23 -13.56 6.62
C VAL A 254 13.43 -14.23 7.28
N VAL A 255 13.41 -14.29 8.61
CA VAL A 255 14.47 -14.89 9.44
C VAL A 255 14.04 -16.21 10.07
N GLY A 256 12.75 -16.53 10.04
CA GLY A 256 12.26 -17.82 10.52
C GLY A 256 10.89 -18.20 9.97
N SER A 257 10.51 -19.46 10.19
CA SER A 257 9.17 -19.99 9.95
C SER A 257 8.77 -20.82 11.16
N LEU A 258 7.83 -20.31 11.95
CA LEU A 258 7.32 -20.98 13.14
C LEU A 258 6.49 -22.21 12.76
N PRO A 259 6.42 -23.21 13.65
CA PRO A 259 5.58 -24.38 13.44
C PRO A 259 4.09 -24.01 13.53
N VAL A 260 3.29 -24.56 12.61
CA VAL A 260 1.83 -24.47 12.66
C VAL A 260 1.28 -25.73 13.32
N VAL A 261 0.84 -25.61 14.57
CA VAL A 261 0.17 -26.72 15.28
C VAL A 261 -1.20 -26.94 14.65
N LYS A 262 -1.46 -28.14 14.14
CA LYS A 262 -2.78 -28.51 13.58
C LYS A 262 -3.83 -28.44 14.67
N ASP A 263 -4.98 -27.85 14.37
CA ASP A 263 -6.10 -27.88 15.32
C ASP A 263 -6.63 -29.31 15.46
N ASP A 264 -6.84 -29.71 16.72
CA ASP A 264 -7.47 -30.98 17.08
C ASP A 264 -8.89 -30.71 17.59
N THR A 265 -9.88 -31.21 16.85
CA THR A 265 -11.31 -31.06 17.19
C THR A 265 -11.62 -31.56 18.59
N ALA A 266 -10.98 -32.65 19.04
CA ALA A 266 -11.19 -33.21 20.36
C ALA A 266 -10.61 -32.32 21.48
N GLU A 267 -9.63 -31.47 21.16
CA GLU A 267 -8.95 -30.57 22.09
C GLU A 267 -9.40 -29.10 21.97
N SER A 268 -10.31 -28.82 21.04
CA SER A 268 -10.84 -27.48 20.80
C SER A 268 -11.46 -26.88 22.06
N GLY A 269 -11.10 -25.63 22.35
CA GLY A 269 -11.57 -24.90 23.54
C GLY A 269 -10.94 -25.31 24.87
N LYS A 270 -10.10 -26.35 24.92
CA LYS A 270 -9.45 -26.79 26.18
C LYS A 270 -8.28 -25.86 26.55
N PRO A 271 -8.25 -25.30 27.78
CA PRO A 271 -7.17 -24.41 28.22
C PRO A 271 -5.77 -25.04 28.11
N GLY A 272 -5.64 -26.32 28.43
CA GLY A 272 -4.38 -27.06 28.35
C GLY A 272 -3.81 -27.11 26.93
N TYR A 273 -4.67 -27.32 25.92
CA TYR A 273 -4.23 -27.36 24.52
C TYR A 273 -3.85 -25.98 23.99
N VAL A 274 -4.56 -24.93 24.41
CA VAL A 274 -4.19 -23.56 24.05
C VAL A 274 -2.83 -23.19 24.66
N ASN A 275 -2.60 -23.51 25.93
CA ASN A 275 -1.30 -23.29 26.57
C ASN A 275 -0.19 -24.12 25.92
N PHE A 276 -0.48 -25.34 25.47
CA PHE A 276 0.44 -26.14 24.67
C PHE A 276 0.81 -25.45 23.35
N LYS A 277 -0.17 -24.96 22.57
CA LYS A 277 0.11 -24.19 21.33
C LYS A 277 0.99 -22.96 21.61
N ASN A 278 0.73 -22.25 22.72
CA ASN A 278 1.56 -21.12 23.15
C ASN A 278 2.98 -21.57 23.54
N ALA A 279 3.13 -22.69 24.24
CA ALA A 279 4.43 -23.24 24.59
C ALA A 279 5.24 -23.65 23.35
N VAL A 280 4.59 -24.26 22.34
CA VAL A 280 5.22 -24.53 21.04
C VAL A 280 5.71 -23.25 20.38
N TRP A 281 4.89 -22.20 20.38
CA TRP A 281 5.27 -20.90 19.84
C TRP A 281 6.50 -20.33 20.53
N HIS A 282 6.49 -20.23 21.87
CA HIS A 282 7.59 -19.64 22.64
C HIS A 282 8.88 -20.47 22.57
N SER A 283 8.78 -21.81 22.60
CA SER A 283 9.93 -22.71 22.45
C SER A 283 10.54 -22.63 21.05
N ALA A 284 9.72 -22.51 20.00
CA ALA A 284 10.19 -22.29 18.64
C ALA A 284 10.85 -20.92 18.51
N PHE A 285 10.17 -19.86 18.97
CA PHE A 285 10.70 -18.50 18.91
C PHE A 285 12.03 -18.36 19.68
N TYR A 286 12.24 -19.12 20.75
CA TYR A 286 13.53 -19.18 21.44
C TYR A 286 14.67 -19.61 20.51
N LYS A 287 14.45 -20.56 19.61
CA LYS A 287 15.49 -21.01 18.67
C LYS A 287 15.93 -19.93 17.69
N LEU A 288 15.04 -19.01 17.34
CA LEU A 288 15.40 -17.80 16.59
C LEU A 288 16.28 -16.85 17.43
N LEU A 289 15.90 -16.63 18.69
CA LEU A 289 16.56 -15.68 19.59
C LEU A 289 17.81 -16.22 20.29
N GLU A 290 18.09 -17.52 20.22
CA GLU A 290 19.15 -18.20 20.97
C GLU A 290 20.53 -17.55 20.76
N SER A 291 20.80 -17.07 19.54
CA SER A 291 22.05 -16.36 19.21
C SER A 291 22.19 -14.97 19.84
N ILE A 292 21.10 -14.36 20.34
CA ILE A 292 21.15 -13.02 20.95
C ILE A 292 20.97 -13.03 22.46
N VAL A 293 20.33 -14.02 23.10
CA VAL A 293 19.87 -13.91 24.52
C VAL A 293 20.92 -13.49 25.56
N THR A 294 22.21 -13.74 25.33
CA THR A 294 23.29 -13.36 26.26
C THR A 294 23.79 -11.92 26.04
N HIS A 295 23.82 -11.46 24.80
CA HIS A 295 24.40 -10.19 24.38
C HIS A 295 23.69 -8.92 24.86
N PRO A 296 22.37 -8.88 25.16
CA PRO A 296 21.71 -7.70 25.72
C PRO A 296 22.30 -7.23 27.05
N LYS A 297 22.97 -8.13 27.79
CA LYS A 297 23.61 -7.82 29.09
C LYS A 297 25.10 -7.56 28.97
N THR A 298 25.80 -8.32 28.13
CA THR A 298 27.27 -8.26 28.02
C THR A 298 27.77 -7.39 26.88
N GLY A 299 26.89 -7.07 25.94
CA GLY A 299 27.25 -6.54 24.63
C GLY A 299 28.16 -7.48 23.83
N ILE A 300 28.50 -7.06 22.61
CA ILE A 300 29.44 -7.73 21.72
C ILE A 300 30.20 -6.71 20.86
N TRP A 301 31.53 -6.79 20.86
CA TRP A 301 32.36 -5.95 20.00
C TRP A 301 32.24 -6.39 18.55
N THR A 302 31.90 -5.44 17.68
CA THR A 302 31.60 -5.68 16.26
C THR A 302 32.23 -4.57 15.42
N GLN A 303 32.99 -4.97 14.40
CA GLN A 303 33.41 -4.05 13.34
C GLN A 303 32.22 -3.80 12.41
N CYS A 304 31.81 -2.55 12.27
CA CYS A 304 30.69 -2.13 11.43
C CYS A 304 31.14 -1.82 10.00
N GLY A 305 30.18 -1.66 9.08
CA GLY A 305 30.44 -1.40 7.66
C GLY A 305 31.19 -0.09 7.38
N ASP A 306 31.14 0.89 8.27
CA ASP A 306 31.95 2.13 8.20
C ASP A 306 33.40 1.95 8.69
N GLY A 307 33.79 0.73 9.07
CA GLY A 307 35.12 0.42 9.57
C GLY A 307 35.31 0.67 11.08
N GLU A 308 34.30 1.24 11.77
CA GLU A 308 34.37 1.54 13.19
C GLU A 308 34.06 0.31 14.06
N GLN A 309 34.75 0.18 15.19
CA GLN A 309 34.46 -0.83 16.21
C GLN A 309 33.42 -0.33 17.19
N ARG A 310 32.32 -1.06 17.35
CA ARG A 310 31.24 -0.72 18.28
C ARG A 310 30.93 -1.88 19.21
N TRP A 311 30.63 -1.56 20.48
CA TRP A 311 30.17 -2.51 21.47
C TRP A 311 28.64 -2.55 21.44
N LEU A 312 28.09 -3.52 20.71
CA LEU A 312 26.67 -3.57 20.37
C LEU A 312 25.85 -4.37 21.41
N PHE A 313 24.68 -3.85 21.77
CA PHE A 313 23.74 -4.47 22.70
C PHE A 313 22.41 -4.74 21.99
N PRO A 314 22.14 -5.99 21.56
CA PRO A 314 20.90 -6.32 20.86
C PRO A 314 19.70 -6.20 21.79
N VAL A 315 18.60 -5.64 21.29
CA VAL A 315 17.33 -5.52 22.02
C VAL A 315 16.15 -5.74 21.08
N ILE A 316 15.06 -6.35 21.52
CA ILE A 316 13.81 -6.36 20.76
C ILE A 316 13.04 -5.10 21.17
N LEU A 317 13.15 -4.07 20.34
CA LEU A 317 12.53 -2.78 20.59
C LEU A 317 11.05 -2.79 20.22
N ILE A 318 10.71 -3.51 19.15
CA ILE A 318 9.36 -3.52 18.58
C ILE A 318 8.94 -4.95 18.24
N LEU A 319 7.77 -5.33 18.72
CA LEU A 319 7.04 -6.53 18.32
C LEU A 319 5.77 -6.11 17.58
N ALA A 320 5.51 -6.75 16.44
CA ALA A 320 4.31 -6.50 15.68
C ALA A 320 3.69 -7.79 15.17
N ALA A 321 2.37 -7.80 15.16
CA ALA A 321 1.56 -8.94 14.83
C ALA A 321 0.09 -8.50 14.87
N ASP A 322 -0.78 -9.32 14.32
CA ASP A 322 -2.21 -9.19 14.58
C ASP A 322 -2.53 -9.45 16.07
N TYR A 323 -3.78 -9.18 16.48
CA TYR A 323 -4.16 -9.31 17.89
C TYR A 323 -4.12 -10.75 18.43
N GLU A 324 -4.35 -11.77 17.59
CA GLU A 324 -4.27 -13.16 18.02
C GLU A 324 -2.81 -13.50 18.37
N GLU A 325 -1.89 -13.08 17.52
CA GLU A 325 -0.47 -13.34 17.66
C GLU A 325 0.16 -12.49 18.78
N VAL A 326 -0.25 -11.22 18.90
CA VAL A 326 0.08 -10.36 20.05
C VAL A 326 -0.39 -10.98 21.38
N SER A 327 -1.54 -11.69 21.37
CA SER A 327 -2.02 -12.37 22.57
C SER A 327 -1.09 -13.50 23.01
N VAL A 328 -0.46 -14.20 22.05
CA VAL A 328 0.56 -15.22 22.32
C VAL A 328 1.85 -14.58 22.82
N MET A 329 2.29 -13.49 22.18
CA MET A 329 3.51 -12.76 22.57
C MET A 329 3.44 -12.20 23.99
N ALA A 330 2.28 -11.65 24.40
CA ALA A 330 2.06 -11.08 25.72
C ALA A 330 1.58 -12.10 26.78
N LEU A 331 1.33 -13.36 26.39
CA LEU A 331 0.71 -14.39 27.23
C LEU A 331 -0.67 -14.05 27.79
N ILE A 332 -1.43 -13.18 27.12
CA ILE A 332 -2.79 -12.86 27.53
C ILE A 332 -3.80 -13.90 27.01
N ARG A 333 -4.99 -13.89 27.60
CA ARG A 333 -6.09 -14.81 27.25
C ARG A 333 -6.92 -14.37 26.02
N GLY A 334 -6.55 -13.27 25.37
CA GLY A 334 -7.26 -12.73 24.20
C GLY A 334 -8.66 -12.24 24.55
N LEU A 335 -9.60 -12.34 23.59
CA LEU A 335 -10.98 -11.81 23.71
C LEU A 335 -11.79 -12.34 24.90
N ARG A 336 -11.44 -13.53 25.43
CA ARG A 336 -12.12 -14.15 26.58
C ARG A 336 -11.40 -13.87 27.91
N GLY A 337 -10.35 -13.06 27.90
CA GLY A 337 -9.63 -12.63 29.10
C GLY A 337 -10.38 -11.53 29.84
N LEU A 338 -10.19 -11.46 31.16
CA LEU A 338 -10.69 -10.34 31.98
C LEU A 338 -9.96 -9.03 31.66
N TYR A 339 -8.70 -9.13 31.22
CA TYR A 339 -7.83 -8.03 30.82
C TYR A 339 -7.30 -8.32 29.41
N PRO A 340 -8.06 -7.96 28.36
CA PRO A 340 -7.72 -8.31 26.98
C PRO A 340 -6.68 -7.37 26.36
N CYS A 341 -6.37 -6.21 26.95
CA CYS A 341 -5.30 -5.36 26.42
C CYS A 341 -3.93 -6.00 26.73
N PRO A 342 -3.03 -6.13 25.75
CA PRO A 342 -1.67 -6.63 25.99
C PRO A 342 -0.77 -5.58 26.67
N ILE A 343 -1.16 -4.30 26.69
CA ILE A 343 -0.32 -3.20 27.19
C ILE A 343 -0.72 -2.78 28.62
N CYS A 344 -2.00 -2.86 28.98
CA CYS A 344 -2.50 -2.39 30.29
C CYS A 344 -3.56 -3.33 30.90
N PHE A 345 -3.91 -3.08 32.16
CA PHE A 345 -4.96 -3.82 32.89
C PHE A 345 -6.35 -3.18 32.76
N VAL A 346 -6.75 -2.78 31.55
CA VAL A 346 -8.15 -2.42 31.30
C VAL A 346 -9.03 -3.66 31.37
N LYS A 347 -10.20 -3.55 32.00
CA LYS A 347 -11.16 -4.66 32.06
C LYS A 347 -11.87 -4.84 30.72
N ALA A 348 -12.29 -6.08 30.43
CA ALA A 348 -13.00 -6.44 29.20
C ALA A 348 -14.23 -5.56 28.93
N GLU A 349 -14.95 -5.14 29.97
CA GLU A 349 -16.16 -4.31 29.90
C GLU A 349 -15.91 -2.79 29.82
N GLN A 350 -14.65 -2.35 29.87
CA GLN A 350 -14.25 -0.92 29.86
C GLN A 350 -13.42 -0.52 28.64
N GLN A 351 -13.32 -1.39 27.63
CA GLN A 351 -12.48 -1.17 26.45
C GLN A 351 -12.92 0.01 25.57
N SER A 352 -14.21 0.38 25.57
CA SER A 352 -14.72 1.54 24.84
C SER A 352 -14.44 2.88 25.53
N ASP A 353 -14.13 2.87 26.83
CA ASP A 353 -13.78 4.08 27.57
C ASP A 353 -12.33 4.47 27.25
N LEU A 354 -12.14 5.26 26.21
CA LEU A 354 -10.82 5.79 25.82
C LEU A 354 -10.30 6.88 26.78
N GLY A 355 -11.13 7.33 27.72
CA GLY A 355 -10.72 8.23 28.82
C GLY A 355 -10.07 7.48 29.98
N ILE A 356 -10.31 6.18 30.12
CA ILE A 356 -9.83 5.40 31.27
C ILE A 356 -8.31 5.39 31.37
N THR A 357 -7.81 5.54 32.60
CA THR A 357 -6.39 5.32 32.92
C THR A 357 -6.27 3.98 33.62
N SER A 358 -5.45 3.09 33.07
CA SER A 358 -5.22 1.75 33.60
C SER A 358 -3.72 1.51 33.79
N THR A 359 -3.37 0.72 34.80
CA THR A 359 -1.98 0.36 35.08
C THR A 359 -1.39 -0.43 33.91
N LEU A 360 -0.16 -0.07 33.50
CA LEU A 360 0.56 -0.79 32.44
C LEU A 360 0.98 -2.18 32.91
N GLN A 361 0.94 -3.15 31.99
CA GLN A 361 1.51 -4.47 32.18
C GLN A 361 3.03 -4.41 32.00
N THR A 362 3.74 -5.30 32.69
CA THR A 362 5.20 -5.43 32.56
C THR A 362 5.59 -6.90 32.52
N ALA A 363 6.67 -7.20 31.81
CA ALA A 363 7.25 -8.53 31.76
C ALA A 363 7.58 -9.05 33.17
N GLN A 364 8.09 -8.17 34.05
CA GLN A 364 8.41 -8.51 35.43
C GLN A 364 7.17 -8.96 36.23
N HIS A 365 6.06 -8.23 36.11
CA HIS A 365 4.82 -8.61 36.78
C HIS A 365 4.27 -9.92 36.23
N ALA A 366 4.24 -10.09 34.90
CA ALA A 366 3.76 -11.31 34.27
C ALA A 366 4.59 -12.54 34.67
N GLN A 367 5.92 -12.41 34.66
CA GLN A 367 6.84 -13.46 35.07
C GLN A 367 6.63 -13.85 36.53
N ALA A 368 6.62 -12.87 37.44
CA ALA A 368 6.41 -13.13 38.87
C ALA A 368 5.05 -13.78 39.16
N ALA A 369 4.00 -13.40 38.43
CA ALA A 369 2.68 -14.01 38.56
C ALA A 369 2.66 -15.47 38.11
N VAL A 370 3.30 -15.80 36.99
CA VAL A 370 3.42 -17.18 36.48
C VAL A 370 4.25 -18.05 37.42
N GLU A 371 5.40 -17.56 37.88
CA GLU A 371 6.25 -18.27 38.85
C GLU A 371 5.51 -18.53 40.17
N LYS A 372 4.80 -17.53 40.70
CA LYS A 372 3.99 -17.68 41.90
C LYS A 372 2.88 -18.71 41.71
N ALA A 373 2.19 -18.69 40.57
CA ALA A 373 1.11 -19.63 40.28
C ALA A 373 1.61 -21.08 40.23
N ARG A 374 2.83 -21.33 39.74
CA ARG A 374 3.43 -22.68 39.67
C ARG A 374 3.76 -23.28 41.04
N ASN A 375 3.84 -22.46 42.09
CA ASN A 375 4.00 -22.91 43.47
C ASN A 375 2.65 -23.29 44.14
N LEU A 376 1.53 -23.14 43.42
CA LEU A 376 0.20 -23.51 43.88
C LEU A 376 -0.23 -24.84 43.25
N ASN A 377 -1.28 -25.45 43.80
CA ASN A 377 -1.96 -26.55 43.09
C ASN A 377 -2.62 -26.04 41.80
N ALA A 378 -2.88 -26.96 40.85
CA ALA A 378 -3.33 -26.62 39.50
C ALA A 378 -4.59 -25.75 39.45
N GLU A 379 -5.57 -26.00 40.33
CA GLU A 379 -6.82 -25.23 40.38
C GLU A 379 -6.59 -23.79 40.83
N ARG A 380 -5.86 -23.60 41.94
CA ARG A 380 -5.53 -22.26 42.46
C ARG A 380 -4.60 -21.49 41.52
N ALA A 381 -3.66 -22.18 40.87
CA ALA A 381 -2.79 -21.62 39.86
C ALA A 381 -3.61 -21.05 38.68
N GLU A 382 -4.54 -21.85 38.14
CA GLU A 382 -5.41 -21.43 37.04
C GLU A 382 -6.31 -20.26 37.45
N GLN A 383 -6.90 -20.30 38.66
CA GLN A 383 -7.72 -19.19 39.17
C GLN A 383 -6.93 -17.88 39.30
N SER A 384 -5.71 -17.95 39.86
CA SER A 384 -4.84 -16.78 40.04
C SER A 384 -4.35 -16.18 38.72
N LEU A 385 -4.08 -17.00 37.71
CA LEU A 385 -3.65 -16.49 36.40
C LEU A 385 -4.85 -15.98 35.60
N LYS A 386 -6.01 -16.63 35.70
CA LYS A 386 -7.25 -16.16 35.09
C LYS A 386 -7.67 -14.80 35.64
N SER A 387 -7.52 -14.56 36.94
CA SER A 387 -7.82 -13.26 37.56
C SER A 387 -6.86 -12.15 37.13
N LEU A 388 -5.74 -12.47 36.48
CA LEU A 388 -4.80 -11.51 35.88
C LEU A 388 -4.85 -11.52 34.34
N GLY A 389 -5.69 -12.36 33.73
CA GLY A 389 -5.76 -12.52 32.28
C GLY A 389 -4.57 -13.25 31.64
N LEU A 390 -3.69 -13.88 32.43
CA LEU A 390 -2.43 -14.48 31.98
C LEU A 390 -2.53 -16.00 31.72
N ARG A 391 -1.58 -16.51 30.94
CA ARG A 391 -1.38 -17.95 30.65
C ARG A 391 -0.19 -18.51 31.41
N ASN A 392 -0.28 -19.79 31.79
CA ASN A 392 0.82 -20.52 32.43
C ASN A 392 1.81 -21.07 31.38
N VAL A 393 2.62 -20.19 30.80
CA VAL A 393 3.62 -20.52 29.77
C VAL A 393 4.87 -19.70 30.03
N ASP A 394 6.05 -20.21 29.67
CA ASP A 394 7.29 -19.42 29.72
C ASP A 394 7.36 -18.48 28.52
N ASN A 395 7.41 -17.18 28.79
CA ASN A 395 7.57 -16.20 27.72
C ASN A 395 9.03 -16.13 27.28
N VAL A 396 9.28 -16.29 25.98
CA VAL A 396 10.64 -16.19 25.42
C VAL A 396 11.29 -14.82 25.66
N PHE A 397 10.50 -13.74 25.65
CA PHE A 397 11.02 -12.37 25.74
C PHE A 397 11.61 -12.04 27.12
N TRP A 398 11.23 -12.79 28.17
CA TRP A 398 11.85 -12.64 29.50
C TRP A 398 13.36 -12.94 29.52
N LYS A 399 13.86 -13.65 28.50
CA LYS A 399 15.28 -13.99 28.37
C LYS A 399 16.13 -12.88 27.74
N VAL A 400 15.52 -11.89 27.10
CA VAL A 400 16.23 -10.81 26.40
C VAL A 400 16.16 -9.55 27.27
N ALA A 401 17.30 -9.12 27.83
CA ALA A 401 17.32 -7.93 28.67
C ALA A 401 16.83 -6.70 27.89
N HIS A 402 16.20 -5.76 28.60
CA HIS A 402 15.63 -4.53 28.04
C HIS A 402 14.50 -4.73 27.00
N SER A 403 14.00 -5.96 26.80
CA SER A 403 12.95 -6.31 25.82
C SER A 403 11.65 -6.73 26.50
N ASP A 404 10.95 -5.78 27.14
CA ASP A 404 9.65 -6.07 27.74
C ASP A 404 8.59 -6.24 26.64
N ALA A 405 8.02 -7.44 26.49
CA ALA A 405 7.04 -7.74 25.46
C ALA A 405 5.83 -6.79 25.47
N HIS A 406 5.33 -6.41 26.65
CA HIS A 406 4.18 -5.51 26.79
C HIS A 406 4.50 -4.09 26.32
N ARG A 407 5.77 -3.66 26.49
CA ARG A 407 6.25 -2.37 25.95
C ARG A 407 6.64 -2.47 24.49
N ALA A 408 7.15 -3.61 24.02
CA ALA A 408 7.63 -3.79 22.66
C ALA A 408 6.49 -3.93 21.65
N ILE A 409 5.33 -4.47 22.04
CA ILE A 409 4.14 -4.58 21.19
C ILE A 409 3.73 -3.21 20.64
N SER A 410 3.81 -3.04 19.32
CA SER A 410 3.45 -1.81 18.62
C SER A 410 2.02 -1.79 18.16
N PHE A 411 1.49 -0.59 17.99
CA PHE A 411 0.18 -0.38 17.39
C PHE A 411 0.21 -0.69 15.89
N ASP A 412 -0.59 -1.66 15.46
CA ASP A 412 -0.79 -1.97 14.04
C ASP A 412 -1.95 -1.13 13.46
N ARG A 413 -1.62 -0.12 12.65
CA ARG A 413 -2.62 0.75 12.03
C ARG A 413 -3.51 0.00 11.03
N LEU A 414 -2.97 -0.88 10.19
CA LEU A 414 -3.73 -1.60 9.17
C LEU A 414 -4.80 -2.50 9.82
N HIS A 415 -4.39 -3.32 10.78
CA HIS A 415 -5.29 -4.29 11.43
C HIS A 415 -6.17 -3.67 12.50
N SER A 416 -5.74 -2.59 13.16
CA SER A 416 -6.51 -1.94 14.22
C SER A 416 -7.45 -0.85 13.70
N HIS A 417 -7.01 0.01 12.76
CA HIS A 417 -7.86 1.06 12.18
C HIS A 417 -8.67 0.55 11.00
N GLN A 418 -8.02 0.10 9.93
CA GLN A 418 -8.65 0.00 8.60
C GLN A 418 -9.57 -1.21 8.50
N SER A 419 -9.04 -2.41 8.76
CA SER A 419 -9.87 -3.62 8.80
C SER A 419 -10.60 -3.77 10.14
N GLY A 420 -9.98 -3.37 11.25
CA GLY A 420 -10.55 -3.49 12.60
C GLY A 420 -11.67 -2.50 12.92
N LEU A 421 -11.30 -1.30 13.39
CA LEU A 421 -12.27 -0.32 13.87
C LEU A 421 -13.21 0.19 12.77
N TRP A 422 -12.71 0.40 11.56
CA TRP A 422 -13.54 0.79 10.42
C TRP A 422 -14.29 -0.41 9.85
N GLY A 423 -13.57 -1.34 9.20
CA GLY A 423 -14.16 -2.45 8.45
C GLY A 423 -15.13 -3.30 9.27
N ASP A 424 -14.68 -3.84 10.42
CA ASP A 424 -15.49 -4.76 11.23
C ASP A 424 -16.58 -4.06 12.06
N HIS A 425 -16.47 -2.74 12.28
CA HIS A 425 -17.34 -2.03 13.23
C HIS A 425 -18.03 -0.79 12.67
N LEU A 426 -17.32 0.33 12.45
CA LEU A 426 -17.97 1.58 12.00
C LEU A 426 -18.68 1.39 10.67
N PHE A 427 -18.04 0.73 9.71
CA PHE A 427 -18.60 0.48 8.38
C PHE A 427 -19.77 -0.50 8.43
N THR A 428 -19.71 -1.54 9.27
CA THR A 428 -20.82 -2.47 9.51
C THR A 428 -22.05 -1.75 10.07
N VAL A 429 -21.86 -0.91 11.10
CA VAL A 429 -22.95 -0.12 11.69
C VAL A 429 -23.50 0.89 10.68
N PHE A 430 -22.62 1.56 9.94
CA PHE A 430 -22.98 2.48 8.87
C PHE A 430 -23.82 1.81 7.77
N LYS A 431 -23.43 0.62 7.28
CA LYS A 431 -24.22 -0.13 6.30
C LYS A 431 -25.60 -0.44 6.84
N PHE A 432 -25.68 -0.91 8.09
CA PHE A 432 -26.94 -1.22 8.73
C PHE A 432 -27.88 0.01 8.81
N HIS A 433 -27.35 1.20 9.10
CA HIS A 433 -28.11 2.45 9.03
C HIS A 433 -28.71 2.70 7.64
N ILE A 434 -27.90 2.61 6.58
CA ILE A 434 -28.37 2.87 5.21
C ILE A 434 -29.39 1.82 4.76
N GLU A 435 -29.19 0.54 5.12
CA GLU A 435 -30.13 -0.55 4.82
C GLU A 435 -31.52 -0.30 5.44
N ARG A 436 -31.57 0.25 6.66
CA ARG A 436 -32.83 0.59 7.35
C ARG A 436 -33.58 1.76 6.72
N LEU A 437 -32.87 2.64 6.02
CA LEU A 437 -33.50 3.69 5.21
C LEU A 437 -34.10 3.17 3.88
N GLY A 438 -33.83 1.90 3.53
CA GLY A 438 -34.40 1.18 2.40
C GLY A 438 -33.61 1.27 1.10
N ALA A 439 -33.96 0.40 0.15
CA ALA A 439 -33.20 0.16 -1.09
C ALA A 439 -32.96 1.43 -1.94
N ARG A 440 -33.86 2.41 -1.90
CA ARG A 440 -33.70 3.68 -2.63
C ARG A 440 -32.53 4.51 -2.08
N GLN A 441 -32.36 4.56 -0.76
CA GLN A 441 -31.24 5.31 -0.16
C GLN A 441 -29.93 4.56 -0.34
N LEU A 442 -29.95 3.22 -0.30
CA LEU A 442 -28.79 2.39 -0.64
C LEU A 442 -28.31 2.62 -2.08
N ALA A 443 -29.22 2.66 -3.05
CA ALA A 443 -28.89 2.96 -4.44
C ALA A 443 -28.38 4.40 -4.62
N LYS A 444 -28.97 5.36 -3.88
CA LYS A 444 -28.50 6.76 -3.86
C LYS A 444 -27.07 6.86 -3.31
N PHE A 445 -26.75 6.09 -2.26
CA PHE A 445 -25.41 6.00 -1.69
C PHE A 445 -24.38 5.53 -2.73
N ASP A 446 -24.64 4.41 -3.42
CA ASP A 446 -23.72 3.90 -4.45
C ASP A 446 -23.58 4.90 -5.60
N GLN A 447 -24.67 5.54 -6.03
CA GLN A 447 -24.63 6.56 -7.08
C GLN A 447 -23.77 7.77 -6.68
N GLN A 448 -23.89 8.24 -5.43
CA GLN A 448 -23.12 9.36 -4.91
C GLN A 448 -21.63 9.00 -4.75
N PHE A 449 -21.32 7.77 -4.34
CA PHE A 449 -19.95 7.26 -4.31
C PHE A 449 -19.33 7.17 -5.70
N ASP A 450 -20.06 6.66 -6.69
CA ASP A 450 -19.56 6.58 -8.09
C ASP A 450 -19.38 7.97 -8.71
N SER A 451 -20.15 8.96 -8.27
CA SER A 451 -20.04 10.35 -8.71
C SER A 451 -18.86 11.10 -8.09
N MET A 452 -18.13 10.50 -7.15
CA MET A 452 -16.98 11.14 -6.54
C MET A 452 -15.85 11.36 -7.54
N PRO A 453 -15.08 12.46 -7.41
CA PRO A 453 -13.97 12.72 -8.31
C PRO A 453 -12.86 11.68 -8.11
N ARG A 454 -12.24 11.29 -9.23
CA ARG A 454 -11.07 10.41 -9.20
C ARG A 454 -9.86 11.18 -8.69
N TRP A 455 -9.12 10.57 -7.77
CA TRP A 455 -7.87 11.13 -7.24
C TRP A 455 -6.73 10.13 -7.37
N ARG A 456 -5.49 10.63 -7.48
CA ARG A 456 -4.32 9.74 -7.57
C ARG A 456 -4.15 9.03 -6.22
N ASN A 457 -3.81 7.75 -6.27
CA ASN A 457 -3.62 6.89 -5.09
C ASN A 457 -4.87 6.77 -4.20
N LEU A 458 -6.05 7.08 -4.72
CA LEU A 458 -7.34 6.84 -4.08
C LEU A 458 -8.17 5.94 -5.00
N ASN A 459 -8.63 4.81 -4.49
CA ASN A 459 -9.47 3.90 -5.26
C ASN A 459 -10.84 4.55 -5.58
N HIS A 460 -11.30 4.36 -6.82
CA HIS A 460 -12.65 4.75 -7.25
C HIS A 460 -13.60 3.57 -7.11
N PHE A 461 -14.76 3.77 -6.48
CA PHE A 461 -15.74 2.72 -6.23
C PHE A 461 -17.06 3.02 -6.94
N GLN A 462 -17.46 2.13 -7.85
CA GLN A 462 -18.78 2.19 -8.50
C GLN A 462 -19.90 1.71 -7.57
N THR A 463 -19.59 0.83 -6.63
CA THR A 463 -20.53 0.25 -5.67
C THR A 463 -19.78 -0.12 -4.40
N VAL A 464 -20.36 0.22 -3.26
CA VAL A 464 -19.78 0.02 -1.92
C VAL A 464 -20.71 -0.81 -1.04
N SER A 465 -22.02 -0.70 -1.24
CA SER A 465 -23.06 -1.39 -0.46
C SER A 465 -22.89 -2.92 -0.46
N ASN A 466 -22.76 -3.53 -1.64
CA ASN A 466 -22.85 -4.98 -1.84
C ASN A 466 -21.49 -5.68 -2.03
N VAL A 467 -20.38 -4.96 -1.84
CA VAL A 467 -19.04 -5.52 -2.03
C VAL A 467 -18.41 -5.84 -0.67
N SER A 468 -17.91 -7.06 -0.54
CA SER A 468 -17.04 -7.46 0.56
C SER A 468 -15.59 -7.12 0.18
N PHE A 469 -14.96 -6.26 0.97
CA PHE A 469 -13.57 -5.86 0.79
C PHE A 469 -12.72 -6.58 1.83
N ASN A 470 -11.80 -7.44 1.38
CA ASN A 470 -10.81 -8.12 2.23
C ASN A 470 -9.47 -7.38 2.30
N ASP A 471 -9.40 -6.16 1.75
CA ASP A 471 -8.20 -5.36 1.59
C ASP A 471 -8.31 -4.11 2.46
N GLY A 472 -7.42 -3.96 3.43
CA GLY A 472 -7.43 -2.83 4.36
C GLY A 472 -7.25 -1.48 3.66
N SER A 473 -6.47 -1.43 2.57
CA SER A 473 -6.26 -0.20 1.81
C SER A 473 -7.55 0.32 1.17
N LYS A 474 -8.41 -0.59 0.69
CA LYS A 474 -9.73 -0.23 0.17
C LYS A 474 -10.66 0.29 1.26
N HIS A 475 -10.61 -0.32 2.45
CA HIS A 475 -11.36 0.14 3.61
C HIS A 475 -10.94 1.55 4.03
N GLU A 476 -9.64 1.85 4.01
CA GLU A 476 -9.13 3.21 4.26
C GLU A 476 -9.70 4.21 3.25
N ASP A 477 -9.62 3.93 1.96
CA ASP A 477 -10.12 4.83 0.91
C ASP A 477 -11.64 5.05 0.99
N ILE A 478 -12.42 4.01 1.32
CA ILE A 478 -13.86 4.12 1.56
C ILE A 478 -14.12 5.05 2.76
N SER A 479 -13.35 4.91 3.85
CA SER A 479 -13.53 5.74 5.05
C SER A 479 -13.34 7.23 4.76
N LYS A 480 -12.35 7.58 3.91
CA LYS A 480 -12.06 8.96 3.51
C LYS A 480 -13.19 9.63 2.75
N MET A 481 -13.94 8.86 1.96
CA MET A 481 -15.02 9.39 1.10
C MET A 481 -16.41 9.29 1.72
N THR A 482 -16.60 8.43 2.72
CA THR A 482 -17.93 8.07 3.23
C THR A 482 -18.73 9.29 3.69
N ILE A 483 -18.16 10.17 4.51
CA ILE A 483 -18.90 11.31 5.08
C ILE A 483 -19.39 12.28 3.99
N TYR A 484 -18.60 12.48 2.93
CA TYR A 484 -18.94 13.37 1.81
C TYR A 484 -20.04 12.77 0.93
N ALA A 485 -20.09 11.43 0.85
CA ALA A 485 -21.07 10.73 0.03
C ALA A 485 -22.42 10.51 0.72
N VAL A 486 -22.56 10.72 2.04
CA VAL A 486 -23.80 10.35 2.76
C VAL A 486 -24.37 11.38 3.71
N HIS A 487 -23.75 12.54 3.86
CA HIS A 487 -24.25 13.59 4.77
C HIS A 487 -25.64 14.14 4.41
N ASN A 488 -26.19 13.79 3.26
CA ASN A 488 -27.56 14.12 2.86
C ASN A 488 -28.50 12.90 2.78
N ILE A 489 -28.01 11.74 3.19
CA ILE A 489 -28.78 10.50 3.34
C ILE A 489 -29.04 10.26 4.82
N LEU A 490 -27.99 10.32 5.65
CA LEU A 490 -28.08 10.18 7.11
C LEU A 490 -28.33 11.55 7.76
N THR A 491 -29.59 11.94 7.85
CA THR A 491 -30.00 13.26 8.39
C THR A 491 -30.75 13.18 9.72
N ASP A 492 -31.12 11.99 10.16
CA ASP A 492 -31.72 11.78 11.48
C ASP A 492 -30.67 11.96 12.59
N HIS A 493 -31.13 12.09 13.83
CA HIS A 493 -30.25 12.37 14.97
C HIS A 493 -29.15 11.30 15.15
N LEU A 494 -29.52 10.02 15.01
CA LEU A 494 -28.59 8.92 15.24
C LEU A 494 -27.61 8.79 14.07
N GLY A 495 -28.09 8.96 12.83
CA GLY A 495 -27.26 9.06 11.63
C GLY A 495 -26.24 10.19 11.70
N ILE A 496 -26.63 11.37 12.18
CA ILE A 496 -25.70 12.50 12.39
C ILE A 496 -24.64 12.16 13.44
N LEU A 497 -25.02 11.59 14.59
CA LEU A 497 -24.05 11.18 15.62
C LEU A 497 -23.06 10.14 15.09
N LEU A 498 -23.52 9.18 14.28
CA LEU A 498 -22.65 8.22 13.62
C LEU A 498 -21.66 8.93 12.68
N LEU A 499 -22.13 9.86 11.86
CA LEU A 499 -21.26 10.63 10.96
C LEU A 499 -20.23 11.47 11.73
N GLN A 500 -20.56 11.97 12.92
CA GLN A 500 -19.58 12.61 13.80
C GLN A 500 -18.52 11.63 14.29
N CYS A 501 -18.92 10.41 14.67
CA CYS A 501 -17.97 9.34 15.03
C CYS A 501 -17.05 8.99 13.87
N VAL A 502 -17.59 8.86 12.65
CA VAL A 502 -16.81 8.59 11.43
C VAL A 502 -15.86 9.74 11.11
N ARG A 503 -16.32 10.99 11.22
CA ARG A 503 -15.48 12.18 11.02
C ARG A 503 -14.31 12.20 11.99
N SER A 504 -14.58 11.99 13.28
CA SER A 504 -13.57 11.96 14.33
C SER A 504 -12.59 10.79 14.15
N TYR A 505 -13.08 9.60 13.74
CA TYR A 505 -12.24 8.48 13.32
C TYR A 505 -11.31 8.87 12.16
N MET A 506 -11.82 9.56 11.14
CA MET A 506 -11.02 9.98 9.99
C MET A 506 -9.92 10.96 10.41
N GLU A 507 -10.22 11.96 11.26
CA GLU A 507 -9.21 12.89 11.79
C GLU A 507 -8.18 12.19 12.67
N LEU A 508 -8.62 11.26 13.53
CA LEU A 508 -7.74 10.43 14.34
C LEU A 508 -6.82 9.59 13.46
N ASN A 509 -7.34 8.96 12.40
CA ASN A 509 -6.55 8.19 11.44
C ASN A 509 -5.53 9.07 10.70
N MET A 510 -5.85 10.34 10.41
CA MET A 510 -4.88 11.28 9.85
C MET A 510 -3.75 11.59 10.84
N TYR A 511 -4.06 11.84 12.11
CA TYR A 511 -3.02 12.05 13.12
C TYR A 511 -2.16 10.82 13.35
N VAL A 512 -2.76 9.62 13.45
CA VAL A 512 -2.01 8.36 13.62
C VAL A 512 -1.18 8.03 12.37
N GLY A 513 -1.60 8.54 11.21
CA GLY A 513 -0.98 8.28 9.92
C GLY A 513 0.15 9.21 9.52
N LEU A 514 0.46 10.24 10.33
CA LEU A 514 1.54 11.17 10.05
C LEU A 514 2.88 10.43 10.02
N GLU A 515 3.71 10.77 9.04
CA GLU A 515 5.08 10.28 8.89
C GLU A 515 6.04 10.93 9.88
N LEU A 516 5.65 12.11 10.41
CA LEU A 516 6.40 12.83 11.42
C LEU A 516 5.50 13.39 12.51
N HIS A 517 5.92 13.17 13.76
CA HIS A 517 5.26 13.74 14.92
C HIS A 517 6.11 14.77 15.66
N THR A 518 5.45 15.85 16.06
CA THR A 518 5.97 16.79 17.06
C THR A 518 5.13 16.66 18.32
N THR A 519 5.58 17.24 19.45
CA THR A 519 4.76 17.32 20.66
C THR A 519 3.39 17.96 20.41
N LYS A 520 3.30 18.92 19.46
CA LYS A 520 2.04 19.57 19.09
C LYS A 520 1.09 18.60 18.38
N THR A 521 1.57 17.85 17.39
CA THR A 521 0.72 16.91 16.64
C THR A 521 0.31 15.70 17.49
N ILE A 522 1.19 15.22 18.38
CA ILE A 522 0.85 14.20 19.39
C ILE A 522 -0.25 14.71 20.32
N ALA A 523 -0.11 15.93 20.87
CA ALA A 523 -1.13 16.50 21.74
C ALA A 523 -2.47 16.69 21.01
N ALA A 524 -2.44 17.07 19.73
CA ALA A 524 -3.64 17.19 18.91
C ALA A 524 -4.30 15.84 18.65
N GLY A 525 -3.53 14.81 18.33
CA GLY A 525 -4.02 13.45 18.17
C GLY A 525 -4.63 12.87 19.44
N ARG A 526 -4.02 13.10 20.62
CA ARG A 526 -4.60 12.69 21.91
C ARG A 526 -5.94 13.39 22.19
N ARG A 527 -6.06 14.68 21.87
CA ARG A 527 -7.35 15.40 21.98
C ARG A 527 -8.40 14.82 21.04
N GLU A 528 -8.02 14.47 19.82
CA GLU A 528 -8.95 13.85 18.86
C GLU A 528 -9.36 12.45 19.32
N LEU A 529 -8.46 11.67 19.90
CA LEU A 529 -8.76 10.37 20.50
C LEU A 529 -9.79 10.48 21.64
N GLU A 530 -9.63 11.48 22.52
CA GLU A 530 -10.61 11.76 23.57
C GLU A 530 -11.96 12.21 22.99
N ASN A 531 -11.94 13.03 21.94
CA ASN A 531 -13.15 13.46 21.23
C ASN A 531 -13.88 12.26 20.61
N PHE A 532 -13.15 11.38 19.93
CA PHE A 532 -13.67 10.15 19.36
C PHE A 532 -14.34 9.27 20.42
N GLY A 533 -13.67 9.04 21.56
CA GLY A 533 -14.26 8.29 22.67
C GLY A 533 -15.56 8.92 23.19
N LYS A 534 -15.61 10.24 23.36
CA LYS A 534 -16.83 10.96 23.76
C LYS A 534 -17.95 10.84 22.74
N LEU A 535 -17.64 10.83 21.45
CA LEU A 535 -18.63 10.68 20.38
C LEU A 535 -19.18 9.25 20.34
N ILE A 536 -18.34 8.23 20.49
CA ILE A 536 -18.78 6.83 20.59
C ILE A 536 -19.71 6.64 21.80
N GLU A 537 -19.38 7.22 22.95
CA GLU A 537 -20.23 7.16 24.14
C GLU A 537 -21.57 7.87 23.94
N LYS A 538 -21.58 9.04 23.29
CA LYS A 538 -22.83 9.75 22.91
C LYS A 538 -23.67 8.93 21.94
N TYR A 539 -23.06 8.35 20.92
CA TYR A 539 -23.74 7.49 19.95
C TYR A 539 -24.35 6.27 20.64
N ARG A 540 -23.58 5.58 21.49
CA ARG A 540 -24.05 4.43 22.28
C ARG A 540 -25.23 4.79 23.16
N ALA A 541 -25.17 5.92 23.86
CA ALA A 541 -26.27 6.40 24.70
C ALA A 541 -27.53 6.71 23.88
N ALA A 542 -27.38 7.22 22.66
CA ALA A 542 -28.50 7.48 21.74
C ALA A 542 -29.06 6.20 21.08
N CYS A 543 -28.34 5.07 21.13
CA CYS A 543 -28.81 3.78 20.63
C CYS A 543 -29.72 3.02 21.60
N VAL A 544 -29.84 3.45 22.86
CA VAL A 544 -30.71 2.77 23.85
C VAL A 544 -32.16 2.77 23.36
N ASP A 545 -32.85 1.63 23.50
CA ASP A 545 -34.20 1.39 23.01
C ASP A 545 -34.35 1.48 21.48
N THR A 546 -33.25 1.35 20.74
CA THR A 546 -33.24 1.30 19.27
C THR A 546 -32.71 -0.04 18.77
N GLU A 547 -32.91 -0.33 17.49
CA GLU A 547 -32.33 -1.52 16.84
C GLU A 547 -30.79 -1.54 16.76
N PHE A 548 -30.13 -0.48 17.22
CA PHE A 548 -28.66 -0.35 17.25
C PHE A 548 -28.05 -0.62 18.64
N GLU A 549 -28.87 -0.89 19.67
CA GLU A 549 -28.43 -1.07 21.06
C GLU A 549 -27.46 -2.24 21.27
N ASP A 550 -27.65 -3.34 20.53
CA ASP A 550 -26.88 -4.59 20.69
C ASP A 550 -25.40 -4.47 20.29
N LYS A 551 -24.99 -3.36 19.67
CA LYS A 551 -23.59 -3.16 19.27
C LYS A 551 -22.68 -2.99 20.49
N ASN A 552 -21.93 -4.05 20.81
CA ASN A 552 -20.86 -3.97 21.80
C ASN A 552 -19.62 -3.22 21.26
N TRP A 553 -19.26 -2.11 21.88
CA TRP A 553 -18.06 -1.31 21.57
C TRP A 553 -16.81 -1.70 22.38
N ASN A 554 -16.94 -2.65 23.30
CA ASN A 554 -15.83 -3.14 24.12
C ASN A 554 -15.07 -4.27 23.43
N PHE A 555 -14.08 -3.90 22.62
CA PHE A 555 -13.19 -4.85 21.95
C PHE A 555 -11.73 -4.35 21.93
N PRO A 556 -10.73 -5.24 21.81
CA PRO A 556 -9.33 -4.86 22.04
C PRO A 556 -8.82 -3.81 21.07
N LYS A 557 -9.17 -3.95 19.79
CA LYS A 557 -8.79 -2.99 18.76
C LYS A 557 -9.34 -1.58 19.04
N MET A 558 -10.51 -1.44 19.71
CA MET A 558 -10.98 -0.13 20.18
C MET A 558 -10.01 0.44 21.21
N HIS A 559 -9.74 -0.33 22.26
CA HIS A 559 -8.92 0.14 23.38
C HIS A 559 -7.45 0.38 23.00
N LEU A 560 -6.87 -0.39 22.08
CA LEU A 560 -5.48 -0.23 21.66
C LEU A 560 -5.18 1.19 21.13
N HIS A 561 -6.19 1.93 20.64
CA HIS A 561 -6.03 3.34 20.26
C HIS A 561 -5.61 4.22 21.43
N LYS A 562 -5.94 3.85 22.68
CA LYS A 562 -5.48 4.53 23.90
C LYS A 562 -3.95 4.64 23.94
N HIS A 563 -3.25 3.67 23.38
CA HIS A 563 -1.81 3.53 23.46
C HIS A 563 -1.07 4.07 22.22
N VAL A 564 -1.76 4.46 21.15
CA VAL A 564 -1.09 4.78 19.86
C VAL A 564 -0.11 5.94 19.96
N PHE A 565 -0.46 7.02 20.67
CA PHE A 565 0.42 8.17 20.83
C PHE A 565 1.52 7.92 21.87
N ASP A 566 1.27 7.06 22.86
CA ASP A 566 2.34 6.57 23.75
C ASP A 566 3.34 5.73 22.95
N ASP A 567 2.84 4.90 22.04
CA ASP A 567 3.65 4.06 21.15
C ASP A 567 4.56 4.92 20.26
N ILE A 568 4.00 5.96 19.63
CA ILE A 568 4.75 6.92 18.81
C ILE A 568 5.83 7.64 19.62
N GLU A 569 5.53 8.11 20.83
CA GLU A 569 6.52 8.76 21.68
C GLU A 569 7.63 7.81 22.13
N GLN A 570 7.29 6.55 22.38
CA GLN A 570 8.24 5.52 22.83
C GLN A 570 9.08 4.96 21.69
N LYS A 571 8.52 4.79 20.48
CA LYS A 571 9.12 3.99 19.39
C LYS A 571 9.26 4.72 18.06
N GLY A 572 8.74 5.93 17.93
CA GLY A 572 8.75 6.69 16.68
C GLY A 572 7.59 6.29 15.76
N VAL A 573 7.60 6.80 14.53
CA VAL A 573 6.57 6.47 13.54
C VAL A 573 6.93 5.13 12.90
N THR A 574 6.32 4.06 13.39
CA THR A 574 6.68 2.71 12.97
C THR A 574 5.64 2.18 11.99
N LYS A 575 5.93 2.31 10.70
CA LYS A 575 5.20 1.59 9.65
C LYS A 575 5.74 0.17 9.55
N ILE A 576 4.88 -0.82 9.79
CA ILE A 576 5.25 -2.23 9.70
C ILE A 576 4.46 -2.81 8.56
N ASP A 577 5.17 -3.10 7.46
CA ASP A 577 4.57 -3.56 6.21
C ASP A 577 4.54 -5.10 6.13
N GLU A 578 3.37 -5.61 5.73
CA GLU A 578 3.05 -7.00 5.41
C GLU A 578 3.51 -7.44 4.01
N ALA A 579 4.05 -6.54 3.19
CA ALA A 579 4.40 -6.79 1.78
C ALA A 579 5.21 -8.08 1.56
N MET A 580 5.95 -8.55 2.57
CA MET A 580 6.73 -9.79 2.53
C MET A 580 5.89 -11.08 2.50
N HIS A 581 4.60 -11.05 2.82
CA HIS A 581 3.68 -12.18 2.60
C HIS A 581 3.41 -12.42 1.11
N GLY A 582 3.44 -11.38 0.28
CA GLY A 582 3.23 -11.46 -1.17
C GLY A 582 4.26 -12.37 -1.86
N PRO A 583 5.57 -12.14 -1.68
CA PRO A 583 6.63 -13.03 -2.17
C PRO A 583 6.48 -14.48 -1.71
N ALA A 584 6.07 -14.73 -0.47
CA ALA A 584 5.87 -16.09 0.03
C ALA A 584 4.71 -16.81 -0.69
N ARG A 585 3.58 -16.12 -0.90
CA ARG A 585 2.44 -16.63 -1.70
C ARG A 585 2.84 -16.86 -3.15
N ALA A 586 3.60 -15.94 -3.76
CA ALA A 586 4.08 -16.09 -5.13
C ALA A 586 5.03 -17.28 -5.28
N ALA A 587 5.94 -17.48 -4.32
CA ALA A 587 6.82 -18.65 -4.27
C ALA A 587 6.00 -19.94 -4.15
N TYR A 588 5.03 -20.01 -3.24
CA TYR A 588 4.12 -21.16 -3.13
C TYR A 588 3.45 -21.49 -4.46
N LEU A 589 2.84 -20.50 -5.13
CA LEU A 589 2.07 -20.69 -6.36
C LEU A 589 2.92 -21.02 -7.59
N ARG A 590 4.14 -20.49 -7.68
CA ARG A 590 4.93 -20.52 -8.93
C ARG A 590 6.24 -21.31 -8.84
N GLN A 591 6.72 -21.61 -7.63
CA GLN A 591 8.06 -22.16 -7.41
C GLN A 591 8.08 -23.36 -6.45
N THR A 592 6.92 -23.93 -6.09
CA THR A 592 6.84 -25.17 -5.32
C THR A 592 6.15 -26.27 -6.09
N ASN A 593 6.39 -27.52 -5.68
CA ASN A 593 5.66 -28.70 -6.14
C ASN A 593 4.41 -29.01 -5.30
N PHE A 594 3.98 -28.08 -4.42
CA PHE A 594 2.85 -28.23 -3.49
C PHE A 594 2.96 -29.37 -2.47
N LYS A 595 4.18 -29.91 -2.24
CA LYS A 595 4.46 -30.95 -1.23
C LYS A 595 5.63 -30.52 -0.36
N ASN A 596 5.53 -30.59 0.98
CA ASN A 596 6.60 -30.12 1.88
C ASN A 596 7.07 -28.71 1.48
N VAL A 597 6.12 -27.77 1.45
CA VAL A 597 6.29 -26.48 0.78
C VAL A 597 7.18 -25.50 1.54
N ALA A 598 7.27 -25.61 2.87
CA ALA A 598 8.03 -24.67 3.70
C ALA A 598 9.52 -24.57 3.30
N PRO A 599 10.30 -25.66 3.18
CA PRO A 599 11.69 -25.58 2.70
C PRO A 599 11.83 -24.96 1.30
N GLN A 600 10.89 -25.23 0.40
CA GLN A 600 10.94 -24.70 -0.98
C GLN A 600 10.68 -23.19 -1.01
N ILE A 601 9.70 -22.71 -0.25
CA ILE A 601 9.40 -21.28 -0.10
C ILE A 601 10.59 -20.56 0.53
N LEU A 602 11.15 -21.10 1.62
CA LEU A 602 12.30 -20.48 2.29
C LEU A 602 13.53 -20.41 1.39
N ARG A 603 13.79 -21.44 0.56
CA ARG A 603 14.85 -21.42 -0.46
C ARG A 603 14.62 -20.33 -1.51
N SER A 604 13.38 -20.17 -1.99
CA SER A 604 13.03 -19.11 -2.95
C SER A 604 13.23 -17.71 -2.35
N LEU A 605 12.76 -17.50 -1.11
CA LEU A 605 12.94 -16.24 -0.39
C LEU A 605 14.42 -15.93 -0.12
N HIS A 606 15.23 -16.95 0.19
CA HIS A 606 16.68 -16.78 0.36
C HIS A 606 17.36 -16.34 -0.93
N ARG A 607 17.06 -16.98 -2.07
CA ARG A 607 17.61 -16.58 -3.37
C ARG A 607 17.19 -15.17 -3.76
N ARG A 608 15.94 -14.79 -3.47
CA ARG A 608 15.46 -13.41 -3.68
C ARG A 608 16.29 -12.40 -2.88
N MET A 609 16.56 -12.67 -1.61
CA MET A 609 17.41 -11.81 -0.77
C MET A 609 18.84 -11.70 -1.29
N VAL A 610 19.46 -12.83 -1.65
CA VAL A 610 20.82 -12.86 -2.24
C VAL A 610 20.86 -12.09 -3.56
N GLY A 611 19.81 -12.23 -4.37
CA GLY A 611 19.63 -11.46 -5.60
C GLY A 611 19.59 -9.95 -5.35
N LYS A 612 18.87 -9.48 -4.31
CA LYS A 612 18.88 -8.06 -3.91
C LYS A 612 20.28 -7.60 -3.52
N TYR A 613 20.97 -8.36 -2.67
CA TYR A 613 22.34 -8.05 -2.24
C TYR A 613 23.32 -7.90 -3.42
N ILE A 614 23.18 -8.76 -4.44
CA ILE A 614 24.00 -8.71 -5.67
C ILE A 614 23.57 -7.56 -6.57
N LEU A 615 22.27 -7.32 -6.76
CA LEU A 615 21.77 -6.23 -7.60
C LEU A 615 22.21 -4.87 -7.08
N ASP A 616 22.08 -4.61 -5.78
CA ASP A 616 22.53 -3.33 -5.22
C ASP A 616 24.04 -3.12 -5.40
N GLN A 617 24.87 -4.18 -5.41
CA GLN A 617 26.30 -4.07 -5.74
C GLN A 617 26.56 -3.80 -7.23
N LEU A 618 25.70 -4.32 -8.10
CA LEU A 618 25.79 -4.06 -9.54
C LEU A 618 25.35 -2.62 -9.85
N ASP A 619 24.30 -2.12 -9.18
CA ASP A 619 23.86 -0.73 -9.34
C ASP A 619 24.97 0.25 -8.91
N ASP A 620 25.70 -0.03 -7.82
CA ASP A 620 26.88 0.75 -7.42
C ASP A 620 28.03 0.68 -8.45
N LEU A 621 28.26 -0.51 -9.03
CA LEU A 621 29.30 -0.71 -10.04
C LEU A 621 28.95 0.01 -11.35
N ASP A 622 27.69 -0.07 -11.77
CA ASP A 622 27.16 0.63 -12.94
C ASP A 622 27.26 2.15 -12.71
N ALA A 623 26.90 2.67 -11.53
CA ALA A 623 27.06 4.09 -11.18
C ALA A 623 28.52 4.57 -11.17
N LEU A 624 29.47 3.73 -10.74
CA LEU A 624 30.90 4.03 -10.80
C LEU A 624 31.48 4.01 -12.23
N TRP A 625 30.83 3.28 -13.14
CA TRP A 625 31.23 3.20 -14.55
C TRP A 625 30.48 4.20 -15.44
N GLU A 626 29.36 4.77 -14.98
CA GLU A 626 28.67 5.90 -15.63
C GLU A 626 29.48 7.21 -15.58
N ASP A 627 30.47 7.33 -14.69
CA ASP A 627 31.38 8.50 -14.62
C ASP A 627 32.51 8.49 -15.68
N ASP A 628 32.70 7.41 -16.46
CA ASP A 628 33.82 7.29 -17.42
C ASP A 628 33.40 7.03 -18.89
N ASP A 629 32.11 6.91 -19.21
CA ASP A 629 31.62 6.81 -20.60
C ASP A 629 30.33 7.65 -20.82
N ASN A 630 30.51 8.89 -21.25
CA ASN A 630 29.43 9.68 -21.85
C ASN A 630 29.09 9.08 -23.23
N ASP A 631 28.07 8.21 -23.30
CA ASP A 631 27.07 8.15 -24.38
C ASP A 631 26.34 6.78 -24.40
N VAL A 632 25.38 6.56 -23.49
CA VAL A 632 24.24 5.65 -23.77
C VAL A 632 22.95 6.21 -23.13
N PRO A 633 21.81 6.27 -23.84
CA PRO A 633 20.60 6.92 -23.35
C PRO A 633 19.91 6.12 -22.25
N VAL A 634 19.55 6.82 -21.16
CA VAL A 634 18.62 6.36 -20.13
C VAL A 634 17.24 6.14 -20.75
N ASP A 635 16.63 4.99 -20.49
CA ASP A 635 15.25 4.63 -20.83
C ASP A 635 14.26 5.33 -19.87
N PRO A 636 13.53 6.38 -20.30
CA PRO A 636 12.60 7.15 -19.49
C PRO A 636 11.17 6.75 -19.84
N GLU A 637 10.84 5.47 -19.81
CA GLU A 637 9.46 5.05 -20.03
C GLU A 637 8.52 5.62 -18.93
N ASN A 638 7.67 6.62 -19.16
CA ASN A 638 7.31 7.23 -20.44
C ASN A 638 6.94 8.70 -20.20
N ILE A 639 7.87 9.61 -20.48
CA ILE A 639 7.52 10.89 -21.10
C ILE A 639 8.55 11.17 -22.19
N ASP A 640 8.07 11.51 -23.39
CA ASP A 640 8.89 11.97 -24.50
C ASP A 640 9.68 13.23 -24.09
N PRO A 641 11.02 13.21 -24.07
CA PRO A 641 11.85 14.36 -23.65
C PRO A 641 11.68 15.61 -24.53
N LEU A 642 10.93 15.51 -25.64
CA LEU A 642 10.63 16.62 -26.54
C LEU A 642 9.46 17.52 -26.07
N ASP A 643 8.79 17.21 -24.95
CA ASP A 643 7.56 17.91 -24.53
C ASP A 643 7.49 18.30 -23.03
N LEU A 644 8.59 18.23 -22.28
CA LEU A 644 8.64 18.69 -20.88
C LEU A 644 9.57 19.90 -20.75
N GLU A 645 9.01 21.03 -20.29
CA GLU A 645 9.79 22.16 -19.81
C GLU A 645 9.67 22.21 -18.29
N GLU A 646 10.79 21.99 -17.59
CA GLU A 646 10.89 22.22 -16.15
C GLU A 646 10.94 23.73 -15.89
N LEU A 647 9.92 24.25 -15.20
CA LEU A 647 9.80 25.66 -14.87
C LEU A 647 9.64 25.80 -13.36
N GLY A 648 10.69 25.48 -12.60
CA GLY A 648 10.67 25.55 -11.13
C GLY A 648 9.82 24.45 -10.50
N ASN A 649 8.78 24.82 -9.74
CA ASN A 649 7.93 23.87 -9.00
C ASN A 649 6.87 23.17 -9.86
N ILE A 650 6.88 23.34 -11.18
CA ILE A 650 5.83 22.83 -12.07
C ILE A 650 6.41 22.28 -13.37
N VAL A 651 5.79 21.21 -13.85
CA VAL A 651 6.02 20.65 -15.20
C VAL A 651 4.69 20.55 -15.93
N VAL A 652 4.61 21.14 -17.12
CA VAL A 652 3.47 20.98 -18.04
C VAL A 652 3.71 19.79 -18.96
N GLY A 653 2.68 19.03 -19.30
CA GLY A 653 2.82 17.89 -20.23
C GLY A 653 1.51 17.53 -20.93
N ALA A 654 1.54 16.43 -21.70
CA ALA A 654 0.47 16.08 -22.65
C ALA A 654 0.15 17.27 -23.58
N LYS A 655 1.19 17.76 -24.25
CA LYS A 655 1.13 18.87 -25.20
C LYS A 655 0.11 18.57 -26.28
N HIS A 656 -0.73 19.55 -26.56
CA HIS A 656 -1.72 19.47 -27.62
C HIS A 656 -1.26 20.28 -28.83
N LYS A 657 -1.94 20.07 -29.97
CA LYS A 657 -1.70 20.89 -31.16
C LYS A 657 -1.85 22.37 -30.81
N VAL A 658 -0.85 23.14 -31.23
CA VAL A 658 -0.83 24.60 -31.18
C VAL A 658 -2.12 25.13 -31.81
N VAL A 659 -2.71 26.14 -31.18
CA VAL A 659 -4.01 26.69 -31.57
C VAL A 659 -3.96 28.21 -31.56
N SER A 660 -4.57 28.83 -32.57
CA SER A 660 -4.75 30.28 -32.58
C SER A 660 -5.87 30.70 -31.63
N PHE A 661 -5.82 31.94 -31.13
CA PHE A 661 -6.91 32.47 -30.30
C PHE A 661 -8.28 32.37 -30.99
N LEU A 662 -8.36 32.66 -32.30
CA LEU A 662 -9.60 32.55 -33.07
C LEU A 662 -10.15 31.13 -33.10
N ALA A 663 -9.28 30.14 -33.36
CA ALA A 663 -9.68 28.75 -33.41
C ALA A 663 -10.16 28.26 -32.03
N LEU A 664 -9.48 28.67 -30.95
CA LEU A 664 -9.86 28.33 -29.59
C LEU A 664 -11.23 28.93 -29.21
N GLU A 665 -11.43 30.23 -29.42
CA GLU A 665 -12.70 30.92 -29.09
C GLU A 665 -13.87 30.37 -29.92
N THR A 666 -13.61 29.93 -31.16
CA THR A 666 -14.61 29.29 -32.01
C THR A 666 -14.96 27.89 -31.52
N ALA A 667 -13.96 27.08 -31.17
CA ALA A 667 -14.16 25.71 -30.67
C ALA A 667 -14.89 25.69 -29.32
N MET A 668 -14.59 26.67 -28.45
CA MET A 668 -15.14 26.76 -27.10
C MET A 668 -16.32 27.73 -26.98
N LYS A 669 -16.98 28.09 -28.09
CA LYS A 669 -18.06 29.10 -28.13
C LYS A 669 -19.22 28.84 -27.16
N GLN A 670 -19.47 27.58 -26.80
CA GLN A 670 -20.55 27.19 -25.88
C GLN A 670 -20.13 27.26 -24.39
N ASP A 671 -18.84 27.34 -24.07
CA ASP A 671 -18.37 27.50 -22.68
C ASP A 671 -18.13 28.99 -22.38
N SER A 672 -18.95 29.54 -21.49
CA SER A 672 -18.85 30.93 -21.06
C SER A 672 -17.50 31.32 -20.45
N ALA A 673 -16.69 30.35 -20.00
CA ALA A 673 -15.33 30.59 -19.52
C ALA A 673 -14.39 31.16 -20.60
N PHE A 674 -14.65 30.87 -21.88
CA PHE A 674 -13.82 31.27 -23.03
C PHE A 674 -14.33 32.52 -23.76
N ILE A 675 -15.41 33.14 -23.27
CA ILE A 675 -15.88 34.42 -23.82
C ILE A 675 -14.79 35.48 -23.64
N ASN A 676 -14.42 36.13 -24.76
CA ASN A 676 -13.37 37.13 -24.83
C ASN A 676 -12.03 36.65 -24.24
N PHE A 677 -11.72 35.35 -24.37
CA PHE A 677 -10.53 34.72 -23.80
C PHE A 677 -9.26 35.52 -24.10
N ARG A 678 -9.05 35.86 -25.39
CA ARG A 678 -7.88 36.61 -25.86
C ARG A 678 -7.76 37.98 -25.19
N ILE A 679 -8.86 38.72 -25.09
CA ILE A 679 -8.90 40.08 -24.52
C ILE A 679 -8.62 40.01 -23.02
N ARG A 680 -9.31 39.11 -22.30
CA ARG A 680 -9.13 38.92 -20.86
C ARG A 680 -7.72 38.46 -20.51
N PHE A 681 -7.12 37.61 -21.34
CA PHE A 681 -5.74 37.17 -21.13
C PHE A 681 -4.74 38.31 -21.35
N ALA A 682 -4.96 39.16 -22.36
CA ALA A 682 -4.13 40.34 -22.61
C ALA A 682 -4.21 41.37 -21.46
N ASP A 683 -5.40 41.59 -20.92
CA ASP A 683 -5.61 42.45 -19.74
C ASP A 683 -4.90 41.88 -18.51
N PHE A 684 -5.07 40.58 -18.23
CA PHE A 684 -4.36 39.89 -17.16
C PHE A 684 -2.84 40.03 -17.27
N LEU A 685 -2.25 39.77 -18.45
CA LEU A 685 -0.80 39.91 -18.65
C LEU A 685 -0.30 41.34 -18.46
N SER A 686 -1.11 42.32 -18.85
CA SER A 686 -0.78 43.74 -18.69
C SER A 686 -0.68 44.16 -17.23
N GLU A 687 -1.37 43.46 -16.34
CA GLU A 687 -1.33 43.68 -14.88
C GLU A 687 -0.30 42.77 -14.21
N PHE A 688 -0.20 41.52 -14.67
CA PHE A 688 0.69 40.49 -14.12
C PHE A 688 2.16 40.82 -14.34
N LEU A 689 2.59 41.16 -15.57
CA LEU A 689 4.02 41.35 -15.87
C LEU A 689 4.68 42.44 -14.99
N PRO A 690 4.09 43.66 -14.85
CA PRO A 690 4.66 44.69 -13.97
C PRO A 690 4.68 44.29 -12.49
N ALA A 691 3.65 43.59 -12.01
CA ALA A 691 3.55 43.16 -10.62
C ALA A 691 4.65 42.17 -10.21
N TYR A 692 5.21 41.43 -11.17
CA TYR A 692 6.30 40.47 -10.98
C TYR A 692 7.65 40.98 -11.49
N GLY A 693 7.80 42.30 -11.68
CA GLY A 693 9.08 42.93 -12.04
C GLY A 693 9.49 42.76 -13.50
N HIS A 694 8.58 42.35 -14.38
CA HIS A 694 8.82 42.22 -15.82
C HIS A 694 8.30 43.45 -16.58
N ALA A 695 9.09 43.96 -17.52
CA ALA A 695 8.67 45.06 -18.38
C ALA A 695 7.56 44.59 -19.33
N LEU A 696 6.59 45.47 -19.62
CA LEU A 696 5.59 45.20 -20.64
C LEU A 696 6.25 45.15 -22.03
N PRO A 697 5.87 44.20 -22.90
CA PRO A 697 6.33 44.16 -24.28
C PRO A 697 6.10 45.51 -24.98
N GLY A 698 7.18 46.19 -25.37
CA GLY A 698 7.12 47.52 -26.00
C GLY A 698 6.59 48.65 -25.11
N GLY A 699 6.57 48.48 -23.78
CA GLY A 699 6.16 49.50 -22.80
C GLY A 699 4.67 49.87 -22.82
N LYS A 700 3.83 49.05 -23.47
CA LYS A 700 2.38 49.29 -23.65
C LYS A 700 1.58 48.08 -23.15
N ARG A 701 0.28 48.28 -22.86
CA ARG A 701 -0.64 47.17 -22.55
C ARG A 701 -0.56 46.09 -23.65
N VAL A 702 -0.49 44.84 -23.24
CA VAL A 702 -0.45 43.67 -24.13
C VAL A 702 -1.73 43.64 -24.96
N LYS A 703 -1.59 43.35 -26.26
CA LYS A 703 -2.72 43.14 -27.17
C LYS A 703 -2.38 41.98 -28.10
N PHE A 704 -3.31 41.06 -28.25
CA PHE A 704 -3.14 39.90 -29.12
C PHE A 704 -3.96 40.03 -30.42
N THR A 705 -3.42 39.58 -31.54
CA THR A 705 -4.20 39.38 -32.79
C THR A 705 -4.92 38.02 -32.75
N PRO A 706 -6.02 37.84 -33.51
CA PRO A 706 -6.75 36.56 -33.53
C PRO A 706 -5.90 35.37 -34.02
N GLU A 707 -4.88 35.62 -34.83
CA GLU A 707 -4.02 34.62 -35.47
C GLU A 707 -2.87 34.17 -34.57
N GLN A 708 -2.55 34.91 -33.50
CA GLN A 708 -1.51 34.51 -32.56
C GLN A 708 -1.85 33.19 -31.87
N GLU A 709 -0.81 32.41 -31.65
CA GLU A 709 -0.91 31.03 -31.21
C GLU A 709 -0.48 30.85 -29.76
N ILE A 710 -1.11 29.86 -29.12
CA ILE A 710 -0.74 29.34 -27.81
C ILE A 710 -0.65 27.82 -27.89
N THR A 711 0.11 27.22 -26.97
CA THR A 711 0.26 25.77 -26.90
C THR A 711 -0.55 25.24 -25.71
N PRO A 712 -1.63 24.49 -25.94
CA PRO A 712 -2.41 23.91 -24.85
C PRO A 712 -1.74 22.67 -24.26
N TYR A 713 -1.98 22.43 -22.97
CA TYR A 713 -1.54 21.26 -22.22
C TYR A 713 -2.73 20.68 -21.46
N ARG A 714 -2.73 19.35 -21.25
CA ARG A 714 -3.80 18.64 -20.53
C ARG A 714 -3.36 18.08 -19.18
N TYR A 715 -2.12 18.34 -18.81
CA TYR A 715 -1.48 17.76 -17.64
C TYR A 715 -0.53 18.76 -16.98
N LEU A 716 -0.57 18.77 -15.66
CA LEU A 716 0.30 19.56 -14.81
C LEU A 716 0.86 18.66 -13.69
N LYS A 717 2.17 18.69 -13.50
CA LYS A 717 2.86 18.11 -12.36
C LYS A 717 3.24 19.27 -11.43
N VAL A 718 2.81 19.23 -10.18
CA VAL A 718 3.05 20.29 -9.19
C VAL A 718 3.88 19.72 -8.05
N PHE A 719 5.05 20.30 -7.81
CA PHE A 719 5.93 19.96 -6.71
C PHE A 719 5.66 20.89 -5.52
N PHE A 720 5.54 20.31 -4.33
CA PHE A 720 5.31 21.06 -3.09
C PHE A 720 5.97 20.38 -1.92
N GLN A 721 6.39 21.15 -0.92
CA GLN A 721 6.88 20.61 0.33
C GLN A 721 5.70 20.16 1.21
N SER A 722 5.71 18.89 1.60
CA SER A 722 4.73 18.27 2.47
C SER A 722 4.79 18.87 3.89
N LEU A 723 3.65 19.18 4.49
CA LEU A 723 3.55 19.56 5.90
C LEU A 723 3.58 18.35 6.84
N ASP A 724 3.43 17.13 6.30
CA ASP A 724 3.56 15.89 7.06
C ASP A 724 5.03 15.64 7.42
N ASP A 725 5.90 15.41 6.42
CA ASP A 725 7.29 15.02 6.63
C ASP A 725 8.36 16.00 6.12
N TRP A 726 7.93 17.13 5.54
CA TRP A 726 8.79 18.17 4.95
C TRP A 726 9.60 17.74 3.73
N LYS A 727 9.28 16.59 3.12
CA LYS A 727 9.84 16.20 1.83
C LYS A 727 9.06 16.82 0.68
N ASP A 728 9.71 16.89 -0.47
CA ASP A 728 9.06 17.31 -1.70
C ASP A 728 8.15 16.20 -2.22
N GLU A 729 6.87 16.50 -2.34
CA GLU A 729 5.83 15.65 -2.89
C GLU A 729 5.36 16.19 -4.25
N THR A 730 4.53 15.41 -4.94
CA THR A 730 4.08 15.77 -6.27
C THR A 730 2.63 15.40 -6.56
N ASP A 731 1.84 16.40 -6.93
CA ASP A 731 0.48 16.25 -7.44
C ASP A 731 0.43 16.25 -8.97
N TYR A 732 -0.49 15.45 -9.50
CA TYR A 732 -0.63 15.15 -10.94
C TYR A 732 -2.03 15.59 -11.38
N LEU A 733 -2.13 16.81 -11.87
CA LEU A 733 -3.40 17.46 -12.20
C LEU A 733 -3.71 17.34 -13.69
N ARG A 734 -5.00 17.26 -14.00
CA ARG A 734 -5.54 17.09 -15.34
C ARG A 734 -6.60 18.14 -15.65
N CYS A 735 -6.61 18.59 -16.89
CA CYS A 735 -7.67 19.40 -17.50
C CYS A 735 -8.00 18.79 -18.87
N ASN A 736 -8.59 17.60 -18.85
CA ASN A 736 -8.82 16.80 -20.05
C ASN A 736 -10.32 16.54 -20.24
N PRO A 737 -10.93 17.02 -21.34
CA PRO A 737 -12.35 16.74 -21.65
C PRO A 737 -12.62 15.27 -21.97
N SER A 738 -11.60 14.45 -22.22
CA SER A 738 -11.77 13.01 -22.41
C SER A 738 -10.56 12.25 -21.89
N PHE A 739 -10.65 11.80 -20.64
CA PHE A 739 -9.68 11.00 -19.92
C PHE A 739 -10.31 9.66 -19.54
N HIS A 740 -9.88 8.57 -20.18
CA HIS A 740 -10.47 7.23 -20.01
C HIS A 740 -12.01 7.23 -20.15
N ASN A 741 -12.52 7.90 -21.18
CA ASN A 741 -13.95 8.05 -21.49
C ASN A 741 -14.77 8.94 -20.52
N HIS A 742 -14.12 9.74 -19.67
CA HIS A 742 -14.77 10.70 -18.80
C HIS A 742 -14.08 12.07 -18.84
N GLU A 743 -14.82 13.15 -18.56
CA GLU A 743 -14.22 14.46 -18.33
C GLU A 743 -13.43 14.46 -17.01
N ARG A 744 -12.27 15.12 -16.99
CA ARG A 744 -11.45 15.27 -15.78
C ARG A 744 -10.83 16.66 -15.70
N TYR A 745 -11.35 17.44 -14.75
CA TYR A 745 -10.88 18.78 -14.40
C TYR A 745 -10.55 18.81 -12.92
N ASP A 746 -9.27 18.61 -12.61
CA ASP A 746 -8.79 18.54 -11.23
C ASP A 746 -8.78 19.94 -10.59
N ALA A 747 -8.94 19.98 -9.27
CA ALA A 747 -8.88 21.21 -8.50
C ALA A 747 -7.51 21.41 -7.84
N ALA A 748 -7.24 22.65 -7.46
CA ALA A 748 -5.97 23.09 -6.91
C ALA A 748 -6.17 24.15 -5.83
N LEU A 749 -5.24 24.18 -4.89
CA LEU A 749 -5.09 25.25 -3.90
C LEU A 749 -4.10 26.27 -4.46
N VAL A 750 -4.51 27.54 -4.54
CA VAL A 750 -3.75 28.61 -5.22
C VAL A 750 -3.51 29.78 -4.28
N LYS A 751 -2.27 30.30 -4.30
CA LYS A 751 -1.88 31.52 -3.60
C LYS A 751 -2.15 32.75 -4.46
N THR A 752 -3.03 33.62 -4.02
CA THR A 752 -3.31 34.92 -4.65
C THR A 752 -2.68 36.05 -3.84
N THR A 753 -2.82 37.29 -4.33
CA THR A 753 -2.41 38.50 -3.61
C THR A 753 -3.27 38.78 -2.37
N THR A 754 -4.49 38.26 -2.32
CA THR A 754 -5.46 38.50 -1.24
C THR A 754 -5.57 37.33 -0.25
N GLY A 755 -4.97 36.19 -0.56
CA GLY A 755 -4.96 35.00 0.29
C GLY A 755 -4.90 33.71 -0.52
N THR A 756 -5.22 32.59 0.11
CA THR A 756 -5.26 31.29 -0.56
C THR A 756 -6.71 30.94 -0.92
N ILE A 757 -6.95 30.46 -2.14
CA ILE A 757 -8.28 30.03 -2.61
C ILE A 757 -8.21 28.66 -3.27
N PHE A 758 -9.37 27.99 -3.36
CA PHE A 758 -9.54 26.79 -4.16
C PHE A 758 -10.02 27.16 -5.57
N VAL A 759 -9.47 26.48 -6.58
CA VAL A 759 -9.84 26.66 -7.98
C VAL A 759 -10.00 25.31 -8.67
N GLN A 760 -10.84 25.22 -9.70
CA GLN A 760 -10.84 24.09 -10.64
C GLN A 760 -10.07 24.47 -11.91
N LEU A 761 -9.18 23.60 -12.39
CA LEU A 761 -8.46 23.83 -13.65
C LEU A 761 -9.42 23.74 -14.84
N VAL A 762 -9.43 24.74 -15.70
CA VAL A 762 -10.26 24.74 -16.93
C VAL A 762 -9.40 24.51 -18.16
N PHE A 763 -8.30 25.24 -18.28
CA PHE A 763 -7.42 25.19 -19.45
C PHE A 763 -6.00 25.57 -19.08
N VAL A 764 -5.02 24.75 -19.45
CA VAL A 764 -3.59 25.02 -19.20
C VAL A 764 -2.92 25.25 -20.54
N PHE A 765 -2.07 26.27 -20.64
CA PHE A 765 -1.39 26.62 -21.88
C PHE A 765 -0.09 27.37 -21.61
N THR A 766 0.82 27.36 -22.59
CA THR A 766 1.98 28.26 -22.59
C THR A 766 1.80 29.34 -23.63
N TRP A 767 2.27 30.53 -23.29
CA TRP A 767 2.47 31.64 -24.20
C TRP A 767 3.96 31.89 -24.40
N LYS A 768 4.39 31.98 -25.66
CA LYS A 768 5.78 32.30 -26.01
C LYS A 768 5.91 33.80 -26.28
N SER A 769 6.85 34.44 -25.60
CA SER A 769 7.25 35.82 -25.88
C SER A 769 8.76 35.88 -26.00
N GLU A 770 9.24 36.38 -27.13
CA GLU A 770 10.66 36.29 -27.51
C GLU A 770 11.11 34.82 -27.49
N ASP A 771 12.12 34.48 -26.68
CA ASP A 771 12.63 33.11 -26.47
C ASP A 771 12.26 32.52 -25.11
N LYS A 772 11.30 33.13 -24.38
CA LYS A 772 10.81 32.62 -23.09
C LYS A 772 9.39 32.07 -23.18
N PHE A 773 9.19 30.94 -22.51
CA PHE A 773 7.89 30.28 -22.36
C PHE A 773 7.29 30.62 -21.00
N TYR A 774 6.03 31.05 -21.01
CA TYR A 774 5.29 31.40 -19.80
C TYR A 774 4.06 30.50 -19.66
N PRO A 775 3.99 29.65 -18.62
CA PRO A 775 2.87 28.76 -18.39
C PRO A 775 1.75 29.45 -17.59
N PHE A 776 0.52 29.36 -18.09
CA PHE A 776 -0.67 29.94 -17.50
C PHE A 776 -1.80 28.92 -17.44
N ALA A 777 -2.75 29.17 -16.55
CA ALA A 777 -4.00 28.43 -16.50
C ALA A 777 -5.19 29.40 -16.48
N LEU A 778 -6.24 29.07 -17.23
CA LEU A 778 -7.59 29.54 -16.96
C LEU A 778 -8.18 28.61 -15.89
N VAL A 779 -8.66 29.20 -14.80
CA VAL A 779 -9.21 28.47 -13.66
C VAL A 779 -10.59 29.00 -13.30
N HIS A 780 -11.40 28.14 -12.70
CA HIS A 780 -12.72 28.47 -12.18
C HIS A 780 -12.61 28.62 -10.65
N PRO A 781 -12.67 29.85 -10.10
CA PRO A 781 -12.51 30.06 -8.66
C PRO A 781 -13.71 29.55 -7.84
N LEU A 782 -13.43 28.98 -6.67
CA LEU A 782 -14.41 28.51 -5.68
C LEU A 782 -14.37 29.33 -4.39
N ASP A 783 -14.38 30.65 -4.51
CA ASP A 783 -14.19 31.62 -3.43
C ASP A 783 -15.46 32.46 -3.14
N VAL A 784 -16.63 32.05 -3.64
CA VAL A 784 -17.89 32.75 -3.31
C VAL A 784 -18.22 32.54 -1.83
N GLY A 785 -18.51 33.65 -1.13
CA GLY A 785 -18.89 33.61 0.28
C GLY A 785 -20.09 32.70 0.55
N ILE A 786 -19.92 31.72 1.44
CA ILE A 786 -20.97 30.75 1.81
C ILE A 786 -21.86 31.21 2.98
N GLY A 787 -21.61 32.40 3.53
CA GLY A 787 -22.31 32.93 4.70
C GLY A 787 -21.90 32.23 6.01
N GLN A 788 -22.82 32.15 6.97
CA GLN A 788 -22.57 31.42 8.22
C GLN A 788 -22.60 29.90 7.99
N ARG A 789 -21.63 29.18 8.58
CA ARG A 789 -21.56 27.72 8.52
C ARG A 789 -22.82 27.09 9.12
N SER A 790 -23.39 26.12 8.40
CA SER A 790 -24.55 25.39 8.90
C SER A 790 -24.20 24.55 10.13
N ALA A 791 -25.19 24.20 10.94
CA ALA A 791 -24.99 23.29 12.08
C ALA A 791 -24.39 21.94 11.63
N LYS A 792 -24.76 21.45 10.44
CA LYS A 792 -24.21 20.25 9.83
C LYS A 792 -22.72 20.41 9.46
N ASP A 793 -22.35 21.52 8.82
CA ASP A 793 -20.95 21.77 8.46
C ASP A 793 -20.06 21.95 9.70
N LYS A 794 -20.60 22.49 10.79
CA LYS A 794 -19.93 22.54 12.09
C LYS A 794 -19.83 21.16 12.73
N ALA A 795 -20.91 20.39 12.74
CA ALA A 795 -20.95 19.06 13.35
C ALA A 795 -20.00 18.07 12.66
N LEU A 796 -19.82 18.18 11.34
CA LEU A 796 -19.01 17.27 10.52
C LEU A 796 -17.67 17.87 10.06
N HIS A 797 -17.31 19.05 10.57
CA HIS A 797 -16.08 19.78 10.24
C HIS A 797 -15.86 19.99 8.72
N PHE A 798 -16.93 20.24 7.97
CA PHE A 798 -16.85 20.41 6.51
C PHE A 798 -16.34 21.77 6.08
N TYR A 799 -15.28 21.77 5.27
CA TYR A 799 -14.78 22.91 4.51
C TYR A 799 -15.60 23.08 3.23
N ARG A 800 -16.67 23.86 3.34
CA ARG A 800 -17.56 24.15 2.22
C ARG A 800 -17.05 25.34 1.42
N ILE A 801 -17.01 25.18 0.11
CA ILE A 801 -16.62 26.22 -0.85
C ILE A 801 -17.66 26.30 -1.97
N ARG A 802 -17.72 27.43 -2.66
CA ARG A 802 -18.74 27.68 -3.70
C ARG A 802 -18.12 28.27 -4.94
N GLU A 803 -18.46 27.68 -6.08
CA GLU A 803 -17.99 28.13 -7.38
C GLU A 803 -18.55 29.52 -7.76
N LYS A 804 -17.72 30.34 -8.39
CA LYS A 804 -18.20 31.55 -9.08
C LYS A 804 -19.06 31.16 -10.30
N PRO A 805 -19.89 32.07 -10.84
CA PRO A 805 -20.48 31.83 -12.16
C PRO A 805 -19.41 31.53 -13.22
N ARG A 806 -19.66 30.57 -14.11
CA ARG A 806 -18.68 30.06 -15.09
C ARG A 806 -18.00 31.15 -15.95
N HIS A 807 -18.71 32.24 -16.28
CA HIS A 807 -18.16 33.38 -17.03
C HIS A 807 -17.13 34.22 -16.24
N ARG A 808 -17.01 33.99 -14.93
CA ARG A 808 -16.01 34.63 -14.04
C ARG A 808 -14.79 33.73 -13.78
N CYS A 809 -14.44 32.85 -14.73
CA CYS A 809 -13.13 32.20 -14.68
C CYS A 809 -12.02 33.25 -14.72
N GLU A 810 -10.88 32.93 -14.14
CA GLU A 810 -9.75 33.87 -13.97
C GLU A 810 -8.47 33.23 -14.50
N PHE A 811 -7.53 34.06 -14.94
CA PHE A 811 -6.20 33.60 -15.33
C PHE A 811 -5.27 33.63 -14.13
N ILE A 812 -4.43 32.61 -14.03
CA ILE A 812 -3.35 32.55 -13.04
C ILE A 812 -2.05 32.14 -13.71
N SER A 813 -0.92 32.55 -13.14
CA SER A 813 0.33 31.84 -13.38
C SER A 813 0.23 30.48 -12.72
N VAL A 814 0.63 29.41 -13.42
CA VAL A 814 0.60 28.08 -12.80
C VAL A 814 1.48 28.02 -11.56
N HIS A 815 2.57 28.80 -11.47
CA HIS A 815 3.46 28.88 -10.30
C HIS A 815 2.76 29.34 -9.01
N SER A 816 1.56 29.92 -9.12
CA SER A 816 0.74 30.26 -7.94
C SER A 816 0.05 29.05 -7.31
N ILE A 817 0.02 27.91 -8.00
CA ILE A 817 -0.54 26.66 -7.49
C ILE A 817 0.39 26.14 -6.37
N ILE A 818 -0.18 26.01 -5.18
CA ILE A 818 0.50 25.42 -4.02
C ILE A 818 0.55 23.91 -4.20
N ARG A 819 -0.63 23.29 -4.42
CA ARG A 819 -0.79 21.85 -4.66
C ARG A 819 -2.18 21.53 -5.21
N GLY A 820 -2.42 20.27 -5.55
CA GLY A 820 -3.74 19.76 -5.92
C GLY A 820 -4.73 19.75 -4.75
N ALA A 821 -6.03 19.74 -5.06
CA ALA A 821 -7.09 19.57 -4.07
C ALA A 821 -8.19 18.63 -4.59
N LEU A 822 -8.65 17.71 -3.75
CA LEU A 822 -9.81 16.87 -4.02
C LEU A 822 -11.08 17.53 -3.49
N LEU A 823 -12.05 17.77 -4.37
CA LEU A 823 -13.31 18.45 -4.04
C LEU A 823 -14.50 17.53 -4.33
N ALA A 824 -15.22 17.12 -3.29
CA ALA A 824 -16.47 16.37 -3.45
C ALA A 824 -17.62 17.34 -3.79
N PRO A 825 -18.50 17.04 -4.75
CA PRO A 825 -19.68 17.84 -5.00
C PRO A 825 -20.64 17.75 -3.81
N ASP A 826 -21.31 18.84 -3.46
CA ASP A 826 -22.43 18.76 -2.52
C ASP A 826 -23.69 18.30 -3.27
N PHE A 827 -24.24 17.16 -2.85
CA PHE A 827 -25.38 16.54 -3.51
C PHE A 827 -26.74 17.20 -3.17
N ASP A 828 -26.80 18.17 -2.25
CA ASP A 828 -27.99 18.98 -1.95
C ASP A 828 -27.94 20.37 -2.59
N ARG A 829 -26.74 20.91 -2.82
CA ARG A 829 -26.51 22.30 -3.23
C ARG A 829 -25.64 22.38 -4.47
N LYS A 830 -26.28 22.61 -5.62
CA LYS A 830 -25.58 22.81 -6.89
C LYS A 830 -24.58 23.97 -6.80
N GLY A 831 -23.33 23.70 -7.18
CA GLY A 831 -22.22 24.67 -7.18
C GLY A 831 -21.46 24.76 -5.85
N ASP A 832 -21.98 24.15 -4.78
CA ASP A 832 -21.22 23.96 -3.54
C ASP A 832 -20.37 22.69 -3.65
N HIS A 833 -19.17 22.76 -3.08
CA HIS A 833 -18.26 21.64 -2.97
C HIS A 833 -17.74 21.53 -1.53
N LEU A 834 -17.35 20.33 -1.16
CA LEU A 834 -16.70 20.00 0.10
C LEU A 834 -15.25 19.63 -0.17
N VAL A 835 -14.31 20.31 0.48
CA VAL A 835 -12.89 19.92 0.39
C VAL A 835 -12.72 18.60 1.13
N VAL A 836 -12.17 17.59 0.44
CA VAL A 836 -11.86 16.28 1.02
C VAL A 836 -10.54 16.38 1.77
N ASP A 837 -10.60 16.89 2.99
CA ASP A 837 -9.43 17.22 3.79
C ASP A 837 -8.71 16.00 4.38
N GLY A 838 -9.38 14.85 4.45
CA GLY A 838 -8.78 13.56 4.86
C GLY A 838 -8.19 12.73 3.72
N VAL A 839 -8.02 13.31 2.51
CA VAL A 839 -7.47 12.57 1.36
C VAL A 839 -6.02 12.14 1.61
N ASP A 840 -5.22 13.04 2.19
CA ASP A 840 -3.84 12.84 2.63
C ASP A 840 -3.52 13.72 3.84
N SER A 841 -2.45 13.36 4.56
CA SER A 841 -1.98 14.05 5.76
C SER A 841 -1.62 15.52 5.52
N ASP A 842 -1.05 15.84 4.36
CA ASP A 842 -0.66 17.20 4.02
C ASP A 842 -1.88 18.12 3.93
N MET A 843 -2.92 17.72 3.19
CA MET A 843 -4.13 18.53 3.01
C MET A 843 -4.82 18.76 4.34
N PHE A 844 -4.86 17.71 5.18
CA PHE A 844 -5.39 17.76 6.53
C PHE A 844 -4.66 18.79 7.41
N LEU A 845 -3.33 18.75 7.47
CA LEU A 845 -2.52 19.70 8.24
C LEU A 845 -2.64 21.11 7.66
N ARG A 846 -2.57 21.24 6.34
CA ARG A 846 -2.61 22.52 5.63
C ARG A 846 -3.92 23.26 5.85
N LEU A 847 -5.05 22.55 5.86
CA LEU A 847 -6.35 23.15 6.15
C LEU A 847 -6.49 23.59 7.61
N LYS A 848 -5.90 22.85 8.56
CA LYS A 848 -5.85 23.30 9.97
C LYS A 848 -4.97 24.53 10.16
N GLU A 849 -3.88 24.67 9.41
CA GLU A 849 -3.06 25.89 9.42
C GLU A 849 -3.77 27.09 8.77
N LEU A 850 -4.43 26.87 7.63
CA LEU A 850 -5.16 27.92 6.92
C LEU A 850 -6.41 28.38 7.69
N TYR A 851 -7.06 27.47 8.41
CA TYR A 851 -8.30 27.74 9.12
C TYR A 851 -8.29 27.20 10.56
N PRO A 852 -7.46 27.75 11.46
CA PRO A 852 -7.23 27.20 12.81
C PRO A 852 -8.49 27.17 13.70
N ASN A 853 -9.47 28.03 13.43
CA ASN A 853 -10.73 28.12 14.17
C ASN A 853 -11.92 27.49 13.43
N TYR A 854 -11.66 26.66 12.41
CA TYR A 854 -12.73 26.08 11.58
C TYR A 854 -13.30 24.79 12.18
N ALA A 855 -12.60 24.16 13.12
CA ALA A 855 -13.13 23.00 13.84
C ALA A 855 -13.97 23.39 15.08
N THR A 856 -13.88 24.64 15.53
CA THR A 856 -14.72 25.23 16.60
C THR A 856 -15.93 25.93 16.02
#